data_AF-A0A8H6X1Y7-F1
#
_entry.id   AF-A0A8H6X1Y7-F1
#
_cell.length_a   1.000
_cell.length_b   1.000
_cell.length_c   1.000
_cell.angle_alpha   90.00
_cell.angle_beta   90.00
_cell.angle_gamma   90.00
#
_symmetry.space_group_name_H-M   'P 1'
#
loop_
_entity.id
_entity.type
_entity.pdbx_description
1 polymer ?
#
loop_
_entity_poly.entity_id
_entity_poly.type
_entity_poly.pdbx_seq_one_letter_code
_entity_poly.pdbx_strand_id
1 'polypeptide(L)'
;MHPRRVSSDFRRARRSDCVDPDPANTVADRINALFKTSGPGYVLNLCQNREYVLQSTIYFAAPGQEISTLGYPTDGSRALLTVDGPVANGTGHTTAVDGTCADCDGVVLRNVQVNGARGDAPPTTGGANIEMGGDNANQTIAYVRSYDPRSWSCLHVAEGPFTCSGVVVEKNDIGPCGVDTFQEWADGISVSCANAIIRDNEVKGATDGGIVLFGSPGTQVYDNTIWITNQTLLGGINMVDYLPWLGDYSRTIVRDNIIVGGYATSHDGNELGRNTYDAVIKIGIAIGPQTWFGDRYFSNVSDGGIVQNNRLSGALSYGIAVSSARNFRVEGNTLFGNTSFIGASGPNCSVADTVPAPAPFVYDGSTTDCTLQPEFERIDDARSLTCVLPPDGGDYWPYGGKPYEEQSASPESVSCSNASTVGIALGVLVGVSVLAVLAFFLWRWLVRRAEERRLFEMSKGGVVFPYHHHRTPRLPQRAMTADRGYLGVTPPIATNESNEREKEVTVSLMEELRRQSVFETDEESRRRELVLGKVAALVKSFVRKVSLLRGLTEQAANAAGGKIFTFGSYRLGVHGPGSDIDTLCVVPKHVSREDFFEYFEPMLKEMDGATEVSGVPDAYVPVIKAKVSGIPLDFLMARLALSSIPDNLSLRDDTLLRNLDERCVRSLGGSRVTDEILRLVPNVQVFRDSLRCIKLWAQRRAIYSNVNGFLGGVAWAMLVARICQLYPNAIAGAIVSRFFIIMYRWSWPQPVLLKQIEEGPLQVRVWNPKVYPGDRSHRMPIITPAYPAMCATHNVTASTQMIMTEEFKKGADIVDRVIVGKATWAELFAKHDFFHKYRYYLQVIASTGNADLQLKWAGTVESRIRQLVMKLEYVESLILAHPFTRGFEQTFYCISDEEVKQVAQGTISDAVLKRKVEDADSKDTGNLVYSTTFYIGLAIEPRQAGTVGPRQLDISYPTQEFTKLVRIWEQFEESSMSIVVQHIKSSALPDYVFDPGERPQKLAGKRPKGAGKSSNTSPDMPITKRRRSGSHPTDHPSPRLTENDVPMPLAPVVEAAKEAQPASQLRSPQLPFGENVAIAKGALAAGAQ
;
A
#
# COMPACT_ATOMS: atom_id res chain seq x y z
N MET A 1 -22.97 67.46 -41.81
CA MET A 1 -23.26 66.19 -42.55
C MET A 1 -22.88 65.01 -41.67
N HIS A 2 -23.39 63.80 -41.95
CA HIS A 2 -23.34 62.66 -41.02
C HIS A 2 -21.93 62.07 -40.78
N PRO A 3 -21.60 61.66 -39.55
CA PRO A 3 -20.70 60.54 -39.32
C PRO A 3 -21.42 59.22 -39.70
N ARG A 4 -20.72 58.28 -40.35
CA ARG A 4 -21.31 56.98 -40.72
C ARG A 4 -21.43 56.08 -39.48
N ARG A 5 -22.57 55.39 -39.34
CA ARG A 5 -22.78 54.36 -38.32
C ARG A 5 -21.86 53.15 -38.57
N VAL A 6 -21.31 52.59 -37.49
CA VAL A 6 -20.83 51.21 -37.46
C VAL A 6 -22.05 50.28 -37.50
N SER A 7 -22.01 49.22 -38.32
CA SER A 7 -23.05 48.19 -38.28
C SER A 7 -22.83 47.28 -37.07
N SER A 8 -23.78 47.24 -36.15
CA SER A 8 -23.80 46.32 -35.02
C SER A 8 -24.57 45.05 -35.40
N ASP A 9 -23.95 44.14 -36.15
CA ASP A 9 -24.50 42.81 -36.47
C ASP A 9 -24.46 41.86 -35.26
N PHE A 10 -25.08 42.29 -34.15
CA PHE A 10 -25.46 41.42 -33.05
C PHE A 10 -26.62 40.53 -33.50
N ARG A 11 -26.30 39.53 -34.34
CA ARG A 11 -27.22 38.44 -34.67
C ARG A 11 -27.60 37.75 -33.38
N ARG A 12 -28.85 38.00 -32.97
CA ARG A 12 -29.53 37.42 -31.81
C ARG A 12 -29.58 35.89 -31.97
N ALA A 13 -28.53 35.22 -31.51
CA ALA A 13 -28.46 33.77 -31.49
C ALA A 13 -29.70 33.24 -30.76
N ARG A 14 -30.33 32.20 -31.31
CA ARG A 14 -31.31 31.43 -30.55
C ARG A 14 -30.56 30.87 -29.35
N ARG A 15 -30.98 31.22 -28.13
CA ARG A 15 -30.61 30.40 -26.97
C ARG A 15 -31.17 29.01 -27.24
N SER A 16 -30.32 27.99 -27.14
CA SER A 16 -30.79 26.63 -26.96
C SER A 16 -31.39 26.52 -25.57
N ASP A 17 -32.49 25.79 -25.42
CA ASP A 17 -33.13 25.55 -24.12
C ASP A 17 -32.36 24.52 -23.27
N CYS A 18 -31.22 24.04 -23.77
CA CYS A 18 -30.26 23.16 -23.11
C CYS A 18 -28.80 23.62 -23.36
N VAL A 19 -27.88 23.20 -22.50
CA VAL A 19 -26.44 23.51 -22.56
C VAL A 19 -25.78 22.73 -23.69
N ASP A 20 -25.12 23.43 -24.62
CA ASP A 20 -24.35 22.79 -25.68
C ASP A 20 -23.10 22.08 -25.10
N PRO A 21 -22.84 20.79 -25.41
CA PRO A 21 -21.61 20.12 -24.99
C PRO A 21 -20.35 20.72 -25.63
N ASP A 22 -20.44 21.34 -26.80
CA ASP A 22 -19.26 21.82 -27.54
C ASP A 22 -18.78 23.23 -27.13
N PRO A 23 -17.45 23.47 -27.06
CA PRO A 23 -16.38 22.48 -27.18
C PRO A 23 -16.23 21.66 -25.88
N ALA A 24 -16.09 20.34 -26.02
CA ALA A 24 -16.08 19.41 -24.88
C ALA A 24 -15.04 19.74 -23.79
N ASN A 25 -13.84 20.18 -24.17
CA ASN A 25 -12.71 20.44 -23.27
C ASN A 25 -12.92 21.54 -22.20
N THR A 26 -14.06 22.25 -22.23
CA THR A 26 -14.45 23.25 -21.22
C THR A 26 -15.89 23.05 -20.72
N VAL A 27 -16.54 21.92 -21.05
CA VAL A 27 -17.98 21.73 -20.79
C VAL A 27 -18.31 21.73 -19.29
N ALA A 28 -17.49 21.05 -18.49
CA ALA A 28 -17.61 21.04 -17.03
C ALA A 28 -17.43 22.45 -16.45
N ASP A 29 -16.44 23.22 -16.91
CA ASP A 29 -16.23 24.61 -16.46
C ASP A 29 -17.41 25.52 -16.82
N ARG A 30 -18.03 25.35 -18.00
CA ARG A 30 -19.24 26.09 -18.40
C ARG A 30 -20.42 25.76 -17.49
N ILE A 31 -20.64 24.47 -17.18
CA ILE A 31 -21.72 24.02 -16.28
C ILE A 31 -21.48 24.53 -14.85
N ASN A 32 -20.26 24.37 -14.33
CA ASN A 32 -19.85 24.88 -13.02
C ASN A 32 -20.00 26.41 -12.90
N ALA A 33 -19.76 27.16 -13.98
CA ALA A 33 -20.01 28.60 -14.01
C ALA A 33 -21.51 28.94 -13.98
N LEU A 34 -22.37 28.16 -14.65
CA LEU A 34 -23.82 28.36 -14.61
C LEU A 34 -24.39 28.15 -13.21
N PHE A 35 -24.03 27.07 -12.51
CA PHE A 35 -24.47 26.85 -11.12
C PHE A 35 -24.00 27.95 -10.17
N LYS A 36 -22.74 28.38 -10.26
CA LYS A 36 -22.16 29.43 -9.41
C LYS A 36 -22.72 30.84 -9.69
N THR A 37 -23.38 31.08 -10.82
CA THR A 37 -23.93 32.39 -11.20
C THR A 37 -25.45 32.48 -11.19
N SER A 38 -26.16 31.34 -11.19
CA SER A 38 -27.63 31.32 -11.30
C SER A 38 -28.35 31.23 -9.94
N GLY A 39 -27.66 30.79 -8.88
CA GLY A 39 -28.20 30.75 -7.52
C GLY A 39 -29.16 29.60 -7.22
N PRO A 40 -29.86 29.64 -6.06
CA PRO A 40 -30.76 28.57 -5.61
C PRO A 40 -31.89 28.28 -6.60
N GLY A 41 -32.36 27.03 -6.65
CA GLY A 41 -33.49 26.62 -7.50
C GLY A 41 -33.21 26.58 -9.01
N TYR A 42 -31.96 26.75 -9.44
CA TYR A 42 -31.60 26.78 -10.86
C TYR A 42 -31.57 25.38 -11.49
N VAL A 43 -32.32 25.21 -12.58
CA VAL A 43 -32.37 23.97 -13.38
C VAL A 43 -31.45 24.08 -14.60
N LEU A 44 -30.47 23.18 -14.67
CA LEU A 44 -29.53 23.03 -15.78
C LEU A 44 -30.00 21.93 -16.75
N ASN A 45 -30.66 22.35 -17.83
CA ASN A 45 -31.07 21.46 -18.91
C ASN A 45 -29.86 20.97 -19.75
N LEU A 46 -29.61 19.66 -19.77
CA LEU A 46 -28.75 18.98 -20.74
C LEU A 46 -29.55 18.60 -21.99
N CYS A 47 -28.89 18.46 -23.14
CA CYS A 47 -29.54 18.15 -24.41
C CYS A 47 -29.72 16.63 -24.59
N GLN A 48 -30.88 16.19 -25.06
CA GLN A 48 -31.14 14.78 -25.38
C GLN A 48 -30.17 14.23 -26.43
N ASN A 49 -29.81 12.95 -26.32
CA ASN A 49 -28.90 12.24 -27.23
C ASN A 49 -27.54 12.93 -27.42
N ARG A 50 -27.02 13.60 -26.36
CA ARG A 50 -25.70 14.24 -26.34
C ARG A 50 -24.83 13.68 -25.22
N GLU A 51 -23.54 13.61 -25.51
CA GLU A 51 -22.48 13.27 -24.57
C GLU A 51 -21.74 14.53 -24.12
N TYR A 52 -21.41 14.57 -22.83
CA TYR A 52 -20.72 15.65 -22.13
C TYR A 52 -19.45 15.03 -21.54
N VAL A 53 -18.33 15.16 -22.25
CA VAL A 53 -17.04 14.59 -21.86
C VAL A 53 -16.39 15.47 -20.79
N LEU A 54 -16.38 14.99 -19.55
CA LEU A 54 -16.04 15.75 -18.36
C LEU A 54 -14.55 15.63 -18.02
N GLN A 55 -13.81 16.71 -18.28
CA GLN A 55 -12.40 16.85 -17.86
C GLN A 55 -12.25 17.17 -16.35
N SER A 56 -13.33 17.62 -15.71
CA SER A 56 -13.44 17.93 -14.27
C SER A 56 -14.87 17.70 -13.79
N THR A 57 -15.04 17.53 -12.47
CA THR A 57 -16.34 17.23 -11.83
C THR A 57 -17.32 18.40 -11.97
N ILE A 58 -18.61 18.10 -12.15
CA ILE A 58 -19.71 19.07 -12.05
C ILE A 58 -20.11 19.19 -10.58
N TYR A 59 -20.05 20.40 -10.03
CA TYR A 59 -20.45 20.71 -8.67
C TYR A 59 -21.77 21.47 -8.65
N PHE A 60 -22.71 21.02 -7.81
CA PHE A 60 -23.77 21.90 -7.33
C PHE A 60 -23.18 23.03 -6.46
N ALA A 61 -23.86 24.17 -6.37
CA ALA A 61 -23.32 25.38 -5.76
C ALA A 61 -24.32 26.22 -4.93
N ALA A 62 -25.59 25.79 -4.84
CA ALA A 62 -26.65 26.41 -4.07
C ALA A 62 -27.82 25.42 -3.87
N PRO A 63 -28.71 25.62 -2.88
CA PRO A 63 -29.78 24.67 -2.59
C PRO A 63 -30.88 24.66 -3.66
N GLY A 64 -31.55 23.53 -3.81
CA GLY A 64 -32.61 23.30 -4.79
C GLY A 64 -32.18 23.34 -6.26
N GLN A 65 -30.87 23.41 -6.55
CA GLN A 65 -30.34 23.34 -7.92
C GLN A 65 -30.54 21.95 -8.53
N GLU A 66 -30.65 21.89 -9.86
CA GLU A 66 -30.95 20.66 -10.58
C GLU A 66 -30.07 20.46 -11.82
N ILE A 67 -29.62 19.22 -12.04
CA ILE A 67 -29.09 18.73 -13.32
C ILE A 67 -30.11 17.76 -13.91
N SER A 68 -30.61 18.04 -15.12
CA SER A 68 -31.50 17.11 -15.82
C SER A 68 -31.48 17.22 -17.34
N THR A 69 -31.84 16.14 -18.04
CA THR A 69 -32.01 16.19 -19.50
C THR A 69 -33.32 16.88 -19.87
N LEU A 70 -33.26 17.83 -20.79
CA LEU A 70 -34.40 18.58 -21.33
C LEU A 70 -35.54 17.63 -21.72
N GLY A 71 -36.71 17.82 -21.11
CA GLY A 71 -37.91 17.01 -21.37
C GLY A 71 -37.99 15.69 -20.59
N TYR A 72 -37.08 15.42 -19.66
CA TYR A 72 -37.11 14.29 -18.72
C TYR A 72 -37.31 12.89 -19.36
N PRO A 73 -36.53 12.51 -20.39
CA PRO A 73 -36.56 11.14 -20.91
C PRO A 73 -36.14 10.12 -19.83
N THR A 74 -36.73 8.93 -19.87
CA THR A 74 -36.36 7.79 -19.02
C THR A 74 -35.66 6.68 -19.80
N ASP A 75 -35.60 6.77 -21.13
CA ASP A 75 -34.92 5.82 -22.01
C ASP A 75 -33.46 6.22 -22.27
N GLY A 76 -32.83 5.62 -23.29
CA GLY A 76 -31.45 5.91 -23.69
C GLY A 76 -31.20 7.30 -24.29
N SER A 77 -32.23 8.14 -24.48
CA SER A 77 -32.08 9.51 -24.98
C SER A 77 -31.68 10.54 -23.91
N ARG A 78 -31.63 10.11 -22.63
CA ARG A 78 -31.00 10.85 -21.53
C ARG A 78 -29.57 11.28 -21.90
N ALA A 79 -29.20 12.51 -21.57
CA ALA A 79 -27.86 13.04 -21.78
C ALA A 79 -26.82 12.19 -21.02
N LEU A 80 -25.66 11.96 -21.64
CA LEU A 80 -24.58 11.15 -21.08
C LEU A 80 -23.46 12.05 -20.54
N LEU A 81 -23.11 11.87 -19.28
CA LEU A 81 -21.94 12.45 -18.62
C LEU A 81 -20.83 11.39 -18.60
N THR A 82 -19.72 11.62 -19.31
CA THR A 82 -18.60 10.67 -19.39
C THR A 82 -17.38 11.25 -18.68
N VAL A 83 -16.85 10.56 -17.67
CA VAL A 83 -15.67 11.00 -16.92
C VAL A 83 -14.41 10.75 -17.75
N ASP A 84 -13.73 11.82 -18.17
CA ASP A 84 -12.52 11.76 -19.04
C ASP A 84 -11.37 12.64 -18.51
N GLY A 85 -11.46 13.07 -17.25
CA GLY A 85 -10.39 13.86 -16.63
C GLY A 85 -9.13 13.03 -16.36
N PRO A 86 -8.00 13.70 -16.07
CA PRO A 86 -6.70 13.04 -15.93
C PRO A 86 -6.64 12.10 -14.72
N VAL A 87 -5.96 10.97 -14.91
CA VAL A 87 -5.59 10.00 -13.87
C VAL A 87 -4.07 9.82 -13.88
N ALA A 88 -3.44 9.84 -12.70
CA ALA A 88 -2.00 9.67 -12.54
C ALA A 88 -1.69 8.89 -11.26
N ASN A 89 -0.81 7.89 -11.35
CA ASN A 89 -0.40 7.04 -10.22
C ASN A 89 -1.56 6.36 -9.47
N GLY A 90 -2.68 6.07 -10.15
CA GLY A 90 -3.87 5.48 -9.52
C GLY A 90 -4.76 6.46 -8.76
N THR A 91 -4.60 7.78 -8.96
CA THR A 91 -5.49 8.81 -8.38
C THR A 91 -5.86 9.83 -9.47
N GLY A 92 -7.08 10.36 -9.47
CA GLY A 92 -7.49 11.32 -10.51
C GLY A 92 -8.97 11.69 -10.51
N HIS A 93 -9.47 12.14 -11.66
CA HIS A 93 -10.88 12.45 -11.86
C HIS A 93 -11.71 11.16 -11.98
N THR A 94 -12.61 10.94 -11.01
CA THR A 94 -13.51 9.78 -10.93
C THR A 94 -14.99 10.15 -10.84
N THR A 95 -15.32 11.30 -10.23
CA THR A 95 -16.70 11.74 -9.95
C THR A 95 -17.23 12.68 -11.02
N ALA A 96 -18.32 12.32 -11.68
CA ALA A 96 -18.98 13.15 -12.69
C ALA A 96 -19.78 14.31 -12.06
N VAL A 97 -20.51 14.04 -10.98
CA VAL A 97 -21.39 14.99 -10.29
C VAL A 97 -21.18 14.91 -8.78
N ASP A 98 -21.02 16.06 -8.14
CA ASP A 98 -20.82 16.23 -6.71
C ASP A 98 -21.85 17.23 -6.13
N GLY A 99 -22.68 16.74 -5.20
CA GLY A 99 -23.67 17.49 -4.43
C GLY A 99 -23.32 17.67 -2.95
N THR A 100 -22.09 17.38 -2.54
CA THR A 100 -21.63 17.45 -1.14
C THR A 100 -21.25 18.86 -0.67
N CYS A 101 -21.62 19.90 -1.42
CA CYS A 101 -21.29 21.29 -1.10
C CYS A 101 -21.96 21.75 0.21
N ALA A 102 -21.41 22.78 0.88
CA ALA A 102 -21.87 23.22 2.20
C ALA A 102 -23.22 24.00 2.24
N ASP A 103 -23.91 24.12 1.10
CA ASP A 103 -25.26 24.68 0.96
C ASP A 103 -25.89 24.09 -0.30
N CYS A 104 -26.10 22.77 -0.28
CA CYS A 104 -26.63 21.94 -1.35
C CYS A 104 -27.90 21.19 -0.90
N ASP A 105 -28.67 21.77 0.03
CA ASP A 105 -29.96 21.24 0.47
C ASP A 105 -30.93 21.07 -0.71
N GLY A 106 -31.58 19.91 -0.81
CA GLY A 106 -32.62 19.64 -1.80
C GLY A 106 -32.18 19.66 -3.27
N VAL A 107 -30.87 19.56 -3.58
CA VAL A 107 -30.40 19.47 -4.98
C VAL A 107 -30.83 18.17 -5.66
N VAL A 108 -31.03 18.22 -6.98
CA VAL A 108 -31.62 17.14 -7.77
C VAL A 108 -30.75 16.74 -8.96
N LEU A 109 -30.35 15.47 -9.02
CA LEU A 109 -29.75 14.87 -10.21
C LEU A 109 -30.76 13.91 -10.83
N ARG A 110 -31.32 14.21 -12.00
CA ARG A 110 -32.35 13.33 -12.59
C ARG A 110 -32.35 13.21 -14.10
N ASN A 111 -32.82 12.06 -14.59
CA ASN A 111 -32.99 11.79 -16.02
C ASN A 111 -31.69 12.02 -16.83
N VAL A 112 -30.57 11.49 -16.35
CA VAL A 112 -29.25 11.53 -17.01
C VAL A 112 -28.59 10.14 -17.04
N GLN A 113 -27.52 9.99 -17.79
CA GLN A 113 -26.64 8.82 -17.77
C GLN A 113 -25.25 9.27 -17.31
N VAL A 114 -24.55 8.44 -16.54
CA VAL A 114 -23.21 8.68 -16.02
C VAL A 114 -22.35 7.46 -16.32
N ASN A 115 -21.23 7.69 -17.02
CA ASN A 115 -20.23 6.70 -17.35
C ASN A 115 -18.92 7.10 -16.70
N GLY A 116 -18.39 6.26 -15.82
CA GLY A 116 -17.07 6.50 -15.21
C GLY A 116 -15.93 6.30 -16.21
N ALA A 117 -16.12 5.54 -17.29
CA ALA A 117 -15.10 5.22 -18.28
C ALA A 117 -13.81 4.70 -17.61
N ARG A 118 -13.94 3.57 -16.92
CA ARG A 118 -12.85 2.76 -16.37
C ARG A 118 -12.42 1.67 -17.35
N GLY A 119 -13.38 0.89 -17.87
CA GLY A 119 -13.11 -0.31 -18.64
C GLY A 119 -12.17 -1.28 -17.90
N ASP A 120 -11.26 -1.92 -18.63
CA ASP A 120 -10.29 -2.91 -18.09
C ASP A 120 -9.13 -2.27 -17.28
N ALA A 121 -9.27 -1.02 -16.83
CA ALA A 121 -8.27 -0.36 -15.99
C ALA A 121 -8.44 -0.73 -14.51
N PRO A 122 -7.36 -0.77 -13.70
CA PRO A 122 -7.48 -0.96 -12.26
C PRO A 122 -8.19 0.22 -11.56
N PRO A 123 -8.77 0.03 -10.36
CA PRO A 123 -9.46 1.09 -9.64
C PRO A 123 -8.58 2.31 -9.41
N THR A 124 -9.15 3.50 -9.63
CA THR A 124 -8.56 4.80 -9.36
C THR A 124 -9.09 5.33 -8.03
N THR A 125 -8.20 5.65 -7.10
CA THR A 125 -8.53 6.33 -5.84
C THR A 125 -9.20 7.67 -6.13
N GLY A 126 -10.42 7.84 -5.62
CA GLY A 126 -11.27 9.02 -5.78
C GLY A 126 -12.68 8.75 -5.26
N GLY A 127 -13.60 9.69 -5.45
CA GLY A 127 -15.02 9.49 -5.15
C GLY A 127 -15.72 8.55 -6.14
N ALA A 128 -16.95 8.16 -5.82
CA ALA A 128 -17.88 7.46 -6.70
C ALA A 128 -18.19 8.25 -7.98
N ASN A 129 -18.83 7.63 -8.96
CA ASN A 129 -19.33 8.33 -10.17
C ASN A 129 -20.24 9.54 -9.83
N ILE A 130 -21.01 9.41 -8.76
CA ILE A 130 -21.96 10.40 -8.23
C ILE A 130 -21.73 10.47 -6.72
N GLU A 131 -21.41 11.65 -6.20
CA GLU A 131 -21.21 11.93 -4.77
C GLU A 131 -22.30 12.88 -4.28
N MET A 132 -23.08 12.46 -3.28
CA MET A 132 -24.23 13.22 -2.75
C MET A 132 -24.26 13.14 -1.21
N GLY A 133 -25.19 13.84 -0.58
CA GLY A 133 -25.26 13.96 0.88
C GLY A 133 -24.25 14.98 1.40
N GLY A 134 -23.41 14.61 2.36
CA GLY A 134 -22.51 15.55 3.05
C GLY A 134 -23.26 16.34 4.12
N ASP A 135 -23.03 17.65 4.22
CA ASP A 135 -23.67 18.51 5.23
C ASP A 135 -25.08 18.98 4.81
N ASN A 136 -25.86 18.11 4.16
CA ASN A 136 -27.07 18.45 3.40
C ASN A 136 -28.22 17.47 3.59
N ALA A 137 -29.45 17.96 3.42
CA ALA A 137 -30.68 17.20 3.52
C ALA A 137 -31.52 17.18 2.23
N ASN A 138 -32.44 16.23 2.13
CA ASN A 138 -33.53 16.15 1.13
C ASN A 138 -33.10 16.10 -0.36
N GLN A 139 -31.84 15.81 -0.66
CA GLN A 139 -31.35 15.70 -2.05
C GLN A 139 -32.03 14.52 -2.78
N THR A 140 -32.11 14.57 -4.11
CA THR A 140 -32.77 13.53 -4.92
C THR A 140 -31.91 13.07 -6.10
N ILE A 141 -31.79 11.75 -6.27
CA ILE A 141 -31.16 11.09 -7.42
C ILE A 141 -32.21 10.17 -8.08
N ALA A 142 -32.71 10.54 -9.26
CA ALA A 142 -33.87 9.86 -9.85
C ALA A 142 -33.80 9.63 -11.37
N TYR A 143 -34.18 8.44 -11.86
CA TYR A 143 -34.07 8.08 -13.29
C TYR A 143 -32.65 8.27 -13.86
N VAL A 144 -31.62 8.14 -13.04
CA VAL A 144 -30.22 8.20 -13.43
C VAL A 144 -29.74 6.81 -13.80
N ARG A 145 -28.99 6.69 -14.89
CA ARG A 145 -28.19 5.50 -15.18
C ARG A 145 -26.74 5.77 -14.76
N SER A 146 -26.11 4.92 -13.95
CA SER A 146 -24.69 5.09 -13.56
C SER A 146 -23.94 3.77 -13.71
N TYR A 147 -22.81 3.75 -14.41
CA TYR A 147 -22.05 2.52 -14.70
C TYR A 147 -20.55 2.77 -14.93
N ASP A 148 -19.80 1.67 -14.98
CA ASP A 148 -18.34 1.62 -15.25
C ASP A 148 -17.51 2.62 -14.40
N PRO A 149 -17.62 2.58 -13.06
CA PRO A 149 -17.02 3.58 -12.19
C PRO A 149 -15.50 3.43 -12.14
N ARG A 150 -14.78 4.55 -12.26
CA ARG A 150 -13.31 4.58 -12.07
C ARG A 150 -12.88 4.22 -10.67
N SER A 151 -13.74 4.46 -9.68
CA SER A 151 -13.47 4.23 -8.25
C SER A 151 -14.36 3.09 -7.70
N TRP A 152 -14.57 3.09 -6.39
CA TRP A 152 -15.18 2.02 -5.61
C TRP A 152 -16.72 1.96 -5.65
N SER A 153 -17.44 2.93 -6.25
CA SER A 153 -18.91 2.93 -6.31
C SER A 153 -19.49 3.67 -7.51
N CYS A 154 -20.66 3.21 -7.99
CA CYS A 154 -21.48 3.88 -8.99
C CYS A 154 -22.32 5.04 -8.44
N LEU A 155 -22.63 5.09 -7.13
CA LEU A 155 -23.37 6.17 -6.48
C LEU A 155 -23.11 6.13 -4.97
N HIS A 156 -22.58 7.20 -4.39
CA HIS A 156 -22.38 7.35 -2.95
C HIS A 156 -23.21 8.49 -2.36
N VAL A 157 -23.79 8.25 -1.18
CA VAL A 157 -24.49 9.25 -0.35
C VAL A 157 -23.83 9.33 1.02
N ALA A 158 -22.91 10.28 1.17
CA ALA A 158 -22.09 10.51 2.36
C ALA A 158 -22.90 11.03 3.55
N GLU A 159 -22.50 10.63 4.76
CA GLU A 159 -23.02 11.08 6.05
C GLU A 159 -22.63 12.51 6.41
N GLY A 160 -21.54 13.03 5.83
CA GLY A 160 -20.98 14.34 6.15
C GLY A 160 -20.50 14.41 7.61
N PRO A 161 -20.73 15.52 8.33
CA PRO A 161 -20.50 15.59 9.77
C PRO A 161 -21.65 14.93 10.58
N PHE A 162 -22.19 13.80 10.10
CA PHE A 162 -23.38 13.10 10.63
C PHE A 162 -24.70 13.91 10.56
N THR A 163 -24.76 14.91 9.68
CA THR A 163 -25.92 15.79 9.48
C THR A 163 -26.78 15.39 8.28
N CYS A 164 -26.26 14.56 7.36
CA CYS A 164 -27.01 14.16 6.16
C CYS A 164 -28.32 13.47 6.52
N SER A 165 -29.43 13.95 5.94
CA SER A 165 -30.77 13.40 6.24
C SER A 165 -31.74 13.42 5.05
N GLY A 166 -32.48 12.32 4.85
CA GLY A 166 -33.65 12.31 3.97
C GLY A 166 -33.36 12.32 2.46
N VAL A 167 -32.16 11.91 2.04
CA VAL A 167 -31.82 11.77 0.61
C VAL A 167 -32.65 10.67 -0.04
N VAL A 168 -33.15 10.91 -1.25
CA VAL A 168 -33.96 9.97 -2.03
C VAL A 168 -33.18 9.47 -3.25
N VAL A 169 -33.03 8.15 -3.38
CA VAL A 169 -32.43 7.47 -4.53
C VAL A 169 -33.49 6.57 -5.15
N GLU A 170 -34.14 7.00 -6.24
CA GLU A 170 -35.24 6.24 -6.85
C GLU A 170 -35.16 5.99 -8.36
N LYS A 171 -35.59 4.79 -8.80
CA LYS A 171 -35.81 4.46 -10.22
C LYS A 171 -34.57 4.60 -11.09
N ASN A 172 -33.39 4.33 -10.53
CA ASN A 172 -32.10 4.44 -11.21
C ASN A 172 -31.68 3.09 -11.83
N ASP A 173 -31.00 3.14 -12.98
CA ASP A 173 -30.47 1.96 -13.69
C ASP A 173 -28.96 1.85 -13.43
N ILE A 174 -28.59 1.19 -12.34
CA ILE A 174 -27.20 1.13 -11.86
C ILE A 174 -26.49 -0.10 -12.44
N GLY A 175 -25.31 0.11 -13.01
CA GLY A 175 -24.35 -0.92 -13.35
C GLY A 175 -24.22 -1.29 -14.84
N PRO A 176 -23.19 -2.08 -15.20
CA PRO A 176 -22.28 -2.79 -14.29
C PRO A 176 -21.33 -1.87 -13.50
N CYS A 177 -20.94 -2.30 -12.30
CA CYS A 177 -20.07 -1.57 -11.37
C CYS A 177 -18.91 -2.49 -10.94
N GLY A 178 -17.70 -2.16 -11.39
CA GLY A 178 -16.51 -2.98 -11.18
C GLY A 178 -16.50 -4.29 -11.97
N VAL A 179 -15.48 -5.10 -11.70
CA VAL A 179 -15.28 -6.45 -12.26
C VAL A 179 -14.97 -7.41 -11.11
N ASP A 180 -15.28 -8.69 -11.26
CA ASP A 180 -15.15 -9.68 -10.17
C ASP A 180 -13.70 -10.14 -9.88
N THR A 181 -12.73 -9.63 -10.65
CA THR A 181 -11.29 -9.73 -10.36
C THR A 181 -10.96 -9.22 -8.96
N PHE A 182 -10.06 -9.93 -8.27
CA PHE A 182 -9.75 -9.67 -6.86
C PHE A 182 -9.25 -8.24 -6.59
N GLN A 183 -9.91 -7.52 -5.67
CA GLN A 183 -9.68 -6.11 -5.34
C GLN A 183 -9.97 -5.11 -6.48
N GLU A 184 -10.70 -5.53 -7.52
CA GLU A 184 -11.12 -4.67 -8.64
C GLU A 184 -12.64 -4.37 -8.67
N TRP A 185 -13.33 -4.77 -7.60
CA TRP A 185 -14.76 -4.64 -7.39
C TRP A 185 -15.23 -3.18 -7.23
N ALA A 186 -16.54 -2.96 -7.35
CA ALA A 186 -17.20 -1.73 -6.96
C ALA A 186 -18.66 -1.96 -6.55
N ASP A 187 -19.18 -1.05 -5.72
CA ASP A 187 -20.57 -0.98 -5.30
C ASP A 187 -21.50 -0.46 -6.40
N GLY A 188 -22.78 -0.88 -6.33
CA GLY A 188 -23.89 -0.22 -7.02
C GLY A 188 -24.31 1.09 -6.34
N ILE A 189 -24.87 0.99 -5.15
CA ILE A 189 -25.39 2.13 -4.36
C ILE A 189 -24.82 2.05 -2.94
N SER A 190 -24.13 3.10 -2.49
CA SER A 190 -23.43 3.18 -1.20
C SER A 190 -24.05 4.31 -0.36
N VAL A 191 -24.56 4.04 0.84
CA VAL A 191 -25.34 5.01 1.64
C VAL A 191 -24.89 5.03 3.10
N SER A 192 -24.41 6.19 3.57
CA SER A 192 -24.18 6.45 5.01
C SER A 192 -25.08 7.56 5.58
N CYS A 193 -25.72 8.37 4.73
CA CYS A 193 -26.72 9.36 5.12
C CYS A 193 -27.88 8.76 5.95
N ALA A 194 -28.42 9.52 6.92
CA ALA A 194 -29.52 9.05 7.77
C ALA A 194 -30.92 9.28 7.13
N ASN A 195 -31.91 8.52 7.59
CA ASN A 195 -33.32 8.64 7.17
C ASN A 195 -33.56 8.63 5.65
N ALA A 196 -32.66 8.04 4.86
CA ALA A 196 -32.71 8.05 3.39
C ALA A 196 -33.80 7.10 2.84
N ILE A 197 -34.15 7.26 1.57
CA ILE A 197 -35.14 6.42 0.87
C ILE A 197 -34.52 5.89 -0.42
N ILE A 198 -34.24 4.59 -0.47
CA ILE A 198 -33.61 3.90 -1.60
C ILE A 198 -34.63 2.95 -2.21
N ARG A 199 -35.22 3.27 -3.37
CA ARG A 199 -36.36 2.51 -3.89
C ARG A 199 -36.48 2.38 -5.41
N ASP A 200 -37.24 1.39 -5.87
CA ASP A 200 -37.55 1.19 -7.30
C ASP A 200 -36.31 1.07 -8.23
N ASN A 201 -35.08 0.90 -7.71
CA ASN A 201 -33.85 0.90 -8.51
C ASN A 201 -33.56 -0.49 -9.11
N GLU A 202 -33.02 -0.55 -10.34
CA GLU A 202 -32.43 -1.77 -10.91
C GLU A 202 -30.90 -1.69 -10.78
N VAL A 203 -30.31 -2.54 -9.92
CA VAL A 203 -28.85 -2.67 -9.77
C VAL A 203 -28.40 -3.94 -10.47
N LYS A 204 -27.72 -3.78 -11.60
CA LYS A 204 -27.32 -4.88 -12.49
C LYS A 204 -25.82 -5.01 -12.64
N GLY A 205 -25.26 -6.11 -12.14
CA GLY A 205 -23.83 -6.41 -12.29
C GLY A 205 -22.89 -5.47 -11.52
N ALA A 206 -23.28 -5.03 -10.32
CA ALA A 206 -22.30 -4.65 -9.31
C ALA A 206 -21.48 -5.89 -8.88
N THR A 207 -20.34 -5.69 -8.21
CA THR A 207 -19.41 -6.79 -7.87
C THR A 207 -18.97 -6.81 -6.41
N ASP A 208 -18.99 -5.67 -5.71
CA ASP A 208 -18.76 -5.61 -4.25
C ASP A 208 -20.11 -5.75 -3.51
N GLY A 209 -20.79 -4.64 -3.20
CA GLY A 209 -22.19 -4.63 -2.77
C GLY A 209 -23.17 -4.13 -3.84
N GLY A 210 -24.36 -4.72 -3.94
CA GLY A 210 -25.45 -4.19 -4.77
C GLY A 210 -26.00 -2.89 -4.18
N ILE A 211 -26.41 -2.95 -2.91
CA ILE A 211 -26.73 -1.79 -2.07
C ILE A 211 -26.00 -1.96 -0.73
N VAL A 212 -25.19 -0.97 -0.31
CA VAL A 212 -24.45 -0.99 0.95
C VAL A 212 -24.94 0.13 1.87
N LEU A 213 -25.30 -0.24 3.10
CA LEU A 213 -25.69 0.68 4.16
C LEU A 213 -24.55 0.76 5.18
N PHE A 214 -23.85 1.90 5.20
CA PHE A 214 -22.74 2.18 6.11
C PHE A 214 -23.29 2.69 7.46
N GLY A 215 -23.99 1.83 8.19
CA GLY A 215 -24.69 2.17 9.44
C GLY A 215 -25.66 3.34 9.26
N SER A 216 -26.76 3.15 8.53
CA SER A 216 -27.57 4.27 8.01
C SER A 216 -28.91 4.40 8.76
N PRO A 217 -28.95 5.00 9.98
CA PRO A 217 -30.11 4.93 10.86
C PRO A 217 -31.35 5.62 10.29
N GLY A 218 -32.50 4.96 10.44
CA GLY A 218 -33.80 5.40 9.92
C GLY A 218 -34.02 5.23 8.42
N THR A 219 -33.02 4.76 7.67
CA THR A 219 -33.10 4.61 6.20
C THR A 219 -34.01 3.46 5.78
N GLN A 220 -34.73 3.65 4.68
CA GLN A 220 -35.63 2.65 4.10
C GLN A 220 -35.15 2.23 2.70
N VAL A 221 -34.93 0.92 2.52
CA VAL A 221 -34.51 0.31 1.25
C VAL A 221 -35.60 -0.67 0.80
N TYR A 222 -36.35 -0.34 -0.25
CA TYR A 222 -37.50 -1.16 -0.66
C TYR A 222 -37.85 -1.13 -2.14
N ASP A 223 -38.52 -2.18 -2.63
CA ASP A 223 -38.92 -2.35 -4.04
C ASP A 223 -37.75 -2.28 -5.07
N ASN A 224 -36.50 -2.44 -4.63
CA ASN A 224 -35.33 -2.49 -5.52
C ASN A 224 -35.14 -3.89 -6.11
N THR A 225 -34.58 -3.97 -7.32
CA THR A 225 -34.16 -5.23 -7.97
C THR A 225 -32.65 -5.27 -8.12
N ILE A 226 -31.99 -6.28 -7.55
CA ILE A 226 -30.53 -6.51 -7.65
C ILE A 226 -30.29 -7.80 -8.42
N TRP A 227 -29.50 -7.76 -9.49
CA TRP A 227 -29.37 -8.88 -10.43
C TRP A 227 -27.96 -9.01 -11.02
N ILE A 228 -27.37 -10.22 -10.99
CA ILE A 228 -26.13 -10.54 -11.72
C ILE A 228 -26.39 -11.39 -12.96
N THR A 229 -25.53 -11.25 -13.97
CA THR A 229 -25.65 -12.00 -15.24
C THR A 229 -24.37 -12.70 -15.69
N ASN A 230 -23.20 -12.10 -15.46
CA ASN A 230 -21.94 -12.48 -16.11
C ASN A 230 -20.68 -12.17 -15.27
N GLN A 231 -20.85 -11.82 -14.00
CA GLN A 231 -19.79 -11.60 -13.02
C GLN A 231 -20.33 -11.82 -11.60
N THR A 232 -19.47 -12.26 -10.69
CA THR A 232 -19.81 -12.56 -9.28
C THR A 232 -19.99 -11.29 -8.45
N LEU A 233 -20.94 -11.32 -7.52
CA LEU A 233 -21.23 -10.26 -6.56
C LEU A 233 -20.98 -10.77 -5.13
N LEU A 234 -20.24 -10.03 -4.31
CA LEU A 234 -19.98 -10.43 -2.92
C LEU A 234 -21.26 -10.33 -2.07
N GLY A 235 -22.04 -9.26 -2.23
CA GLY A 235 -23.23 -8.98 -1.40
C GLY A 235 -24.38 -8.33 -2.16
N GLY A 236 -25.60 -8.85 -2.03
CA GLY A 236 -26.80 -8.21 -2.59
C GLY A 236 -27.13 -6.92 -1.85
N ILE A 237 -27.57 -7.02 -0.59
CA ILE A 237 -27.74 -5.87 0.32
C ILE A 237 -26.87 -6.07 1.57
N ASN A 238 -26.06 -5.08 1.89
CA ASN A 238 -25.08 -5.16 2.98
C ASN A 238 -25.44 -4.20 4.13
N MET A 239 -25.59 -4.76 5.33
CA MET A 239 -25.79 -4.07 6.62
C MET A 239 -24.66 -4.46 7.59
N VAL A 240 -23.42 -4.38 7.09
CA VAL A 240 -22.23 -5.04 7.66
C VAL A 240 -21.24 -4.07 8.28
N ASP A 241 -21.32 -2.79 7.93
CA ASP A 241 -20.35 -1.80 8.37
C ASP A 241 -20.63 -1.31 9.79
N TYR A 242 -19.60 -1.32 10.62
CA TYR A 242 -19.61 -0.75 11.96
C TYR A 242 -19.23 0.74 11.96
N LEU A 243 -18.61 1.25 10.89
CA LEU A 243 -18.25 2.66 10.73
C LEU A 243 -19.00 3.25 9.53
N PRO A 244 -19.34 4.55 9.55
CA PRO A 244 -18.94 5.55 10.56
C PRO A 244 -19.85 5.60 11.81
N TRP A 245 -21.11 5.14 11.73
CA TRP A 245 -22.13 5.30 12.79
C TRP A 245 -22.07 4.29 13.96
N LEU A 246 -20.89 3.74 14.27
CA LEU A 246 -20.67 2.81 15.41
C LEU A 246 -21.64 1.61 15.45
N GLY A 247 -22.02 1.10 14.27
CA GLY A 247 -22.94 -0.03 14.11
C GLY A 247 -24.42 0.31 14.32
N ASP A 248 -24.82 1.57 14.37
CA ASP A 248 -26.23 1.96 14.49
C ASP A 248 -27.00 1.72 13.18
N TYR A 249 -27.96 0.79 13.24
CA TYR A 249 -28.97 0.58 12.19
C TYR A 249 -30.39 0.79 12.77
N SER A 250 -30.53 1.52 13.88
CA SER A 250 -31.80 1.82 14.53
C SER A 250 -32.84 2.39 13.55
N ARG A 251 -34.00 1.73 13.48
CA ARG A 251 -35.12 2.09 12.58
C ARG A 251 -34.81 1.97 11.07
N THR A 252 -33.68 1.36 10.70
CA THR A 252 -33.38 1.01 9.29
C THR A 252 -34.27 -0.14 8.85
N ILE A 253 -34.85 -0.06 7.65
CA ILE A 253 -35.79 -1.07 7.12
C ILE A 253 -35.39 -1.46 5.69
N VAL A 254 -34.96 -2.71 5.50
CA VAL A 254 -34.72 -3.34 4.19
C VAL A 254 -35.87 -4.29 3.90
N ARG A 255 -36.79 -3.91 3.00
CA ARG A 255 -38.01 -4.70 2.77
C ARG A 255 -38.44 -4.83 1.32
N ASP A 256 -39.10 -5.94 1.01
CA ASP A 256 -39.78 -6.15 -0.28
C ASP A 256 -38.85 -6.07 -1.53
N ASN A 257 -37.52 -6.12 -1.35
CA ASN A 257 -36.54 -6.09 -2.46
C ASN A 257 -36.42 -7.45 -3.14
N ILE A 258 -36.05 -7.46 -4.42
CA ILE A 258 -35.81 -8.66 -5.23
C ILE A 258 -34.30 -8.81 -5.47
N ILE A 259 -33.72 -9.97 -5.14
CA ILE A 259 -32.28 -10.25 -5.28
C ILE A 259 -32.10 -11.54 -6.09
N VAL A 260 -31.41 -11.45 -7.23
CA VAL A 260 -31.33 -12.55 -8.21
C VAL A 260 -29.88 -12.88 -8.57
N GLY A 261 -29.46 -14.08 -8.16
CA GLY A 261 -28.20 -14.70 -8.49
C GLY A 261 -28.10 -15.17 -9.94
N GLY A 262 -27.00 -15.86 -10.26
CA GLY A 262 -26.78 -16.39 -11.60
C GLY A 262 -27.81 -17.48 -11.97
N TYR A 263 -28.12 -17.59 -13.25
CA TYR A 263 -28.84 -18.73 -13.83
C TYR A 263 -27.94 -19.46 -14.83
N ALA A 264 -28.31 -20.70 -15.19
CA ALA A 264 -27.63 -21.46 -16.24
C ALA A 264 -27.72 -20.76 -17.61
N THR A 265 -26.60 -20.80 -18.34
CA THR A 265 -26.40 -20.18 -19.67
C THR A 265 -26.43 -21.19 -20.82
N SER A 266 -26.33 -22.48 -20.51
CA SER A 266 -26.48 -23.61 -21.44
C SER A 266 -27.65 -24.49 -20.99
N HIS A 267 -28.47 -24.96 -21.92
CA HIS A 267 -29.61 -25.86 -21.66
C HIS A 267 -29.21 -27.29 -22.00
N ASP A 268 -28.83 -28.06 -20.98
CA ASP A 268 -28.31 -29.44 -21.15
C ASP A 268 -29.32 -30.53 -20.71
N GLY A 269 -30.56 -30.14 -20.38
CA GLY A 269 -31.69 -31.05 -20.16
C GLY A 269 -31.87 -31.60 -18.73
N ASN A 270 -30.98 -31.24 -17.81
CA ASN A 270 -31.08 -31.58 -16.38
C ASN A 270 -31.92 -30.53 -15.60
N GLU A 271 -32.01 -30.65 -14.27
CA GLU A 271 -32.65 -29.66 -13.39
C GLU A 271 -31.76 -28.44 -13.06
N LEU A 272 -30.43 -28.64 -13.15
CA LEU A 272 -29.38 -27.62 -13.07
C LEU A 272 -28.56 -27.59 -14.37
N GLY A 273 -27.76 -26.55 -14.57
CA GLY A 273 -26.91 -26.37 -15.77
C GLY A 273 -25.74 -25.43 -15.52
N ARG A 274 -25.01 -25.07 -16.59
CA ARG A 274 -23.74 -24.34 -16.48
C ARG A 274 -23.90 -22.84 -16.71
N ASN A 275 -23.33 -22.02 -15.81
CA ASN A 275 -23.08 -20.61 -16.07
C ASN A 275 -21.66 -20.44 -16.62
N THR A 276 -21.51 -19.92 -17.84
CA THR A 276 -20.18 -19.76 -18.51
C THR A 276 -19.28 -18.68 -17.89
N TYR A 277 -19.74 -17.99 -16.85
CA TYR A 277 -19.02 -16.93 -16.15
C TYR A 277 -18.85 -17.24 -14.65
N ASP A 278 -19.25 -18.44 -14.21
CA ASP A 278 -19.29 -18.85 -12.80
C ASP A 278 -19.98 -17.80 -11.88
N ALA A 279 -20.98 -17.08 -12.39
CA ALA A 279 -21.56 -15.92 -11.70
C ALA A 279 -22.48 -16.33 -10.53
N VAL A 280 -22.12 -15.95 -9.30
CA VAL A 280 -22.89 -16.22 -8.07
C VAL A 280 -23.03 -14.96 -7.20
N ILE A 281 -24.09 -14.85 -6.39
CA ILE A 281 -24.14 -13.89 -5.28
C ILE A 281 -23.69 -14.61 -4.02
N LYS A 282 -22.58 -14.21 -3.38
CA LYS A 282 -22.08 -14.95 -2.22
C LYS A 282 -23.02 -14.82 -1.03
N ILE A 283 -23.45 -13.60 -0.69
CA ILE A 283 -24.45 -13.36 0.34
C ILE A 283 -25.59 -12.49 -0.23
N GLY A 284 -26.83 -12.99 -0.21
CA GLY A 284 -27.98 -12.22 -0.70
C GLY A 284 -28.25 -10.97 0.14
N ILE A 285 -28.41 -11.13 1.46
CA ILE A 285 -28.38 -10.03 2.43
C ILE A 285 -27.40 -10.36 3.55
N ALA A 286 -26.41 -9.50 3.77
CA ALA A 286 -25.39 -9.66 4.80
C ALA A 286 -25.67 -8.71 5.98
N ILE A 287 -25.75 -9.24 7.21
CA ILE A 287 -26.12 -8.47 8.41
C ILE A 287 -25.08 -8.67 9.52
N GLY A 288 -24.48 -7.56 9.95
CA GLY A 288 -23.49 -7.49 11.01
C GLY A 288 -22.05 -7.82 10.57
N PRO A 289 -21.02 -7.30 11.26
CA PRO A 289 -19.72 -7.10 10.61
C PRO A 289 -18.89 -8.36 10.38
N GLN A 290 -19.12 -9.42 11.16
CA GLN A 290 -18.38 -10.68 11.00
C GLN A 290 -18.78 -11.43 9.72
N THR A 291 -19.99 -11.22 9.18
CA THR A 291 -20.41 -11.81 7.88
C THR A 291 -19.55 -11.36 6.68
N TRP A 292 -18.82 -10.24 6.83
CA TRP A 292 -18.13 -9.56 5.73
C TRP A 292 -16.65 -9.32 5.99
N PHE A 293 -16.30 -8.82 7.17
CA PHE A 293 -14.96 -8.36 7.51
C PHE A 293 -14.16 -9.32 8.41
N GLY A 294 -14.75 -10.46 8.78
CA GLY A 294 -14.19 -11.37 9.78
C GLY A 294 -13.90 -10.62 11.09
N ASP A 295 -12.71 -10.83 11.66
CA ASP A 295 -12.31 -10.23 12.94
C ASP A 295 -11.95 -8.72 12.89
N ARG A 296 -12.13 -8.00 11.76
CA ARG A 296 -11.77 -6.57 11.63
C ARG A 296 -12.31 -5.69 12.77
N TYR A 297 -13.55 -5.96 13.19
CA TYR A 297 -14.25 -5.22 14.23
C TYR A 297 -14.33 -5.98 15.57
N PHE A 298 -13.56 -7.07 15.71
CA PHE A 298 -13.48 -7.91 16.91
C PHE A 298 -14.88 -8.34 17.41
N SER A 299 -15.28 -7.88 18.61
CA SER A 299 -16.56 -8.17 19.25
C SER A 299 -17.59 -7.05 19.11
N ASN A 300 -17.35 -6.04 18.26
CA ASN A 300 -18.32 -4.98 18.01
C ASN A 300 -19.45 -5.50 17.12
N VAL A 301 -20.69 -5.41 17.61
CA VAL A 301 -21.90 -5.84 16.88
C VAL A 301 -22.62 -4.65 16.23
N SER A 302 -23.32 -4.89 15.13
CA SER A 302 -24.36 -3.95 14.63
C SER A 302 -25.62 -4.03 15.50
N ASP A 303 -26.35 -2.92 15.64
CA ASP A 303 -27.47 -2.78 16.57
C ASP A 303 -28.75 -2.26 15.89
N GLY A 304 -29.84 -3.03 16.02
CA GLY A 304 -31.18 -2.70 15.55
C GLY A 304 -31.37 -2.83 14.03
N GLY A 305 -32.63 -2.86 13.59
CA GLY A 305 -32.97 -2.88 12.16
C GLY A 305 -34.01 -3.94 11.79
N ILE A 306 -34.63 -3.80 10.63
CA ILE A 306 -35.68 -4.71 10.14
C ILE A 306 -35.34 -5.14 8.71
N VAL A 307 -35.33 -6.44 8.46
CA VAL A 307 -35.08 -7.05 7.14
C VAL A 307 -36.21 -8.03 6.84
N GLN A 308 -37.19 -7.64 6.03
CA GLN A 308 -38.45 -8.39 5.89
C GLN A 308 -38.98 -8.49 4.45
N ASN A 309 -39.72 -9.55 4.14
CA ASN A 309 -40.38 -9.76 2.84
C ASN A 309 -39.46 -9.77 1.59
N ASN A 310 -38.13 -9.73 1.74
CA ASN A 310 -37.23 -9.71 0.59
C ASN A 310 -37.28 -11.07 -0.14
N ARG A 311 -37.27 -11.03 -1.48
CA ARG A 311 -37.43 -12.21 -2.36
C ARG A 311 -36.12 -12.54 -3.05
N LEU A 312 -35.61 -13.76 -2.88
CA LEU A 312 -34.32 -14.20 -3.42
C LEU A 312 -34.49 -15.33 -4.47
N SER A 313 -33.72 -15.28 -5.57
CA SER A 313 -33.74 -16.30 -6.63
C SER A 313 -32.35 -16.54 -7.25
N GLY A 314 -32.22 -17.59 -8.07
CA GLY A 314 -30.98 -17.92 -8.78
C GLY A 314 -29.94 -18.64 -7.90
N ALA A 315 -28.69 -18.62 -8.35
CA ALA A 315 -27.55 -19.18 -7.61
C ALA A 315 -26.97 -18.18 -6.61
N LEU A 316 -27.00 -18.56 -5.33
CA LEU A 316 -26.30 -17.86 -4.24
C LEU A 316 -25.39 -18.83 -3.49
N SER A 317 -24.51 -18.36 -2.61
CA SER A 317 -23.88 -19.21 -1.60
C SER A 317 -24.66 -19.20 -0.29
N TYR A 318 -25.10 -18.02 0.16
CA TYR A 318 -25.94 -17.83 1.33
C TYR A 318 -27.05 -16.82 1.00
N GLY A 319 -28.31 -17.11 1.32
CA GLY A 319 -29.42 -16.20 1.00
C GLY A 319 -29.48 -14.99 1.93
N ILE A 320 -29.55 -15.21 3.24
CA ILE A 320 -29.33 -14.17 4.25
C ILE A 320 -28.36 -14.70 5.31
N ALA A 321 -27.37 -13.91 5.68
CA ALA A 321 -26.42 -14.22 6.74
C ALA A 321 -26.50 -13.20 7.88
N VAL A 322 -26.53 -13.67 9.13
CA VAL A 322 -26.56 -12.81 10.33
C VAL A 322 -25.45 -13.22 11.30
N SER A 323 -24.48 -12.34 11.54
CA SER A 323 -23.40 -12.57 12.50
C SER A 323 -22.88 -11.25 13.06
N SER A 324 -22.58 -11.23 14.35
CA SER A 324 -22.16 -10.05 15.09
C SER A 324 -23.20 -8.92 14.96
N ALA A 325 -24.44 -9.27 15.29
CA ALA A 325 -25.61 -8.40 15.20
C ALA A 325 -26.53 -8.60 16.42
N ARG A 326 -27.20 -7.53 16.86
CA ARG A 326 -28.21 -7.59 17.92
C ARG A 326 -29.44 -6.73 17.63
N ASN A 327 -30.58 -7.06 18.26
CA ASN A 327 -31.85 -6.34 18.12
C ASN A 327 -32.39 -6.24 16.67
N PHE A 328 -31.86 -7.01 15.72
CA PHE A 328 -32.40 -7.10 14.36
C PHE A 328 -33.67 -7.96 14.33
N ARG A 329 -34.59 -7.62 13.43
CA ARG A 329 -35.76 -8.43 13.08
C ARG A 329 -35.67 -8.87 11.63
N VAL A 330 -35.49 -10.17 11.38
CA VAL A 330 -35.28 -10.76 10.06
C VAL A 330 -36.34 -11.82 9.78
N GLU A 331 -37.46 -11.41 9.16
CA GLU A 331 -38.67 -12.24 9.05
C GLU A 331 -39.41 -12.13 7.71
N GLY A 332 -40.05 -13.22 7.28
CA GLY A 332 -40.89 -13.22 6.06
C GLY A 332 -40.12 -13.11 4.75
N ASN A 333 -38.79 -13.16 4.78
CA ASN A 333 -37.96 -13.23 3.57
C ASN A 333 -38.13 -14.60 2.93
N THR A 334 -38.18 -14.67 1.60
CA THR A 334 -38.59 -15.88 0.87
C THR A 334 -37.69 -16.17 -0.33
N LEU A 335 -37.58 -17.45 -0.67
CA LEU A 335 -37.03 -17.88 -1.95
C LEU A 335 -38.16 -17.96 -2.99
N PHE A 336 -37.87 -17.64 -4.24
CA PHE A 336 -38.83 -17.75 -5.34
C PHE A 336 -38.16 -18.19 -6.65
N GLY A 337 -38.96 -18.71 -7.59
CA GLY A 337 -38.44 -19.28 -8.83
C GLY A 337 -37.57 -20.52 -8.55
N ASN A 338 -36.58 -20.74 -9.41
CA ASN A 338 -35.59 -21.81 -9.22
C ASN A 338 -34.33 -21.26 -8.54
N THR A 339 -33.84 -21.95 -7.51
CA THR A 339 -32.75 -21.47 -6.65
C THR A 339 -31.74 -22.57 -6.35
N SER A 340 -30.48 -22.20 -6.11
CA SER A 340 -29.44 -23.13 -5.70
C SER A 340 -28.49 -22.48 -4.70
N PHE A 341 -28.12 -23.20 -3.64
CA PHE A 341 -27.09 -22.77 -2.71
C PHE A 341 -25.79 -23.51 -3.03
N ILE A 342 -24.82 -22.78 -3.58
CA ILE A 342 -23.60 -23.32 -4.17
C ILE A 342 -22.38 -22.52 -3.69
N GLY A 343 -21.33 -23.24 -3.30
CA GLY A 343 -20.15 -22.63 -2.72
C GLY A 343 -19.16 -23.67 -2.21
N ALA A 344 -17.89 -23.41 -2.44
CA ALA A 344 -16.74 -24.14 -1.92
C ALA A 344 -15.70 -23.14 -1.40
N SER A 345 -14.75 -23.62 -0.60
CA SER A 345 -13.66 -22.78 -0.08
C SER A 345 -12.81 -22.24 -1.24
N GLY A 346 -12.84 -20.93 -1.44
CA GLY A 346 -12.11 -20.24 -2.50
C GLY A 346 -10.65 -19.91 -2.11
N PRO A 347 -9.80 -19.49 -3.07
CA PRO A 347 -8.39 -19.18 -2.84
C PRO A 347 -8.16 -17.95 -1.93
N ASN A 348 -9.23 -17.26 -1.53
CA ASN A 348 -9.20 -16.14 -0.60
C ASN A 348 -9.45 -16.55 0.86
N CYS A 349 -10.00 -17.75 1.10
CA CYS A 349 -10.20 -18.30 2.43
C CYS A 349 -8.85 -18.59 3.11
N SER A 350 -8.81 -18.44 4.43
CA SER A 350 -7.69 -18.88 5.25
C SER A 350 -7.69 -20.41 5.40
N VAL A 351 -6.52 -21.00 5.63
CA VAL A 351 -6.40 -22.42 6.02
C VAL A 351 -6.96 -22.74 7.41
N ALA A 352 -7.36 -21.71 8.16
CA ALA A 352 -8.05 -21.82 9.43
C ALA A 352 -9.57 -21.53 9.34
N ASP A 353 -10.07 -21.11 8.18
CA ASP A 353 -11.49 -20.77 8.01
C ASP A 353 -12.32 -22.04 7.86
N THR A 354 -13.23 -22.29 8.80
CA THR A 354 -14.35 -23.20 8.55
C THR A 354 -15.31 -22.51 7.60
N VAL A 355 -15.47 -23.04 6.39
CA VAL A 355 -16.49 -22.60 5.43
C VAL A 355 -17.76 -23.42 5.69
N PRO A 356 -18.87 -22.83 6.17
CA PRO A 356 -20.11 -23.56 6.39
C PRO A 356 -20.76 -23.93 5.05
N ALA A 357 -21.59 -24.98 5.07
CA ALA A 357 -22.32 -25.41 3.88
C ALA A 357 -23.20 -24.27 3.32
N PRO A 358 -23.22 -24.05 1.99
CA PRO A 358 -24.16 -23.12 1.34
C PRO A 358 -25.60 -23.41 1.74
N ALA A 359 -26.35 -22.39 2.18
CA ALA A 359 -27.69 -22.57 2.75
C ALA A 359 -28.58 -21.32 2.60
N PRO A 360 -29.93 -21.48 2.64
CA PRO A 360 -30.88 -20.37 2.48
C PRO A 360 -30.67 -19.21 3.46
N PHE A 361 -30.67 -19.48 4.76
CA PHE A 361 -30.61 -18.47 5.80
C PHE A 361 -29.72 -18.98 6.94
N VAL A 362 -28.69 -18.24 7.32
CA VAL A 362 -27.66 -18.71 8.27
C VAL A 362 -27.37 -17.68 9.36
N TYR A 363 -27.11 -18.15 10.58
CA TYR A 363 -26.64 -17.31 11.68
C TYR A 363 -25.65 -18.04 12.59
N ASP A 364 -24.73 -17.31 13.23
CA ASP A 364 -23.77 -17.88 14.19
C ASP A 364 -24.04 -17.50 15.66
N GLY A 365 -23.20 -18.02 16.56
CA GLY A 365 -23.32 -17.81 18.00
C GLY A 365 -22.98 -16.41 18.51
N SER A 366 -22.59 -15.47 17.65
CA SER A 366 -22.36 -14.05 17.98
C SER A 366 -23.59 -13.16 17.72
N THR A 367 -24.65 -13.72 17.12
CA THR A 367 -25.95 -13.06 16.98
C THR A 367 -26.75 -13.19 18.29
N THR A 368 -27.15 -12.06 18.87
CA THR A 368 -27.79 -12.00 20.20
C THR A 368 -29.06 -11.14 20.18
N ASP A 369 -30.13 -11.55 20.84
CA ASP A 369 -31.38 -10.76 20.97
C ASP A 369 -32.02 -10.35 19.63
N CYS A 370 -31.72 -11.07 18.54
CA CYS A 370 -32.37 -10.91 17.24
C CYS A 370 -33.62 -11.79 17.13
N THR A 371 -34.64 -11.30 16.43
CA THR A 371 -35.81 -12.08 16.01
C THR A 371 -35.57 -12.59 14.60
N LEU A 372 -35.38 -13.91 14.43
CA LEU A 372 -35.13 -14.55 13.14
C LEU A 372 -36.30 -15.49 12.79
N GLN A 373 -36.65 -15.57 11.50
CA GLN A 373 -37.64 -16.54 11.00
C GLN A 373 -37.18 -18.01 11.15
N PRO A 374 -38.12 -18.99 11.23
CA PRO A 374 -37.80 -20.37 11.62
C PRO A 374 -36.86 -21.13 10.67
N GLU A 375 -36.68 -20.64 9.44
CA GLU A 375 -35.83 -21.27 8.41
C GLU A 375 -34.34 -20.90 8.55
N PHE A 376 -33.93 -20.16 9.59
CA PHE A 376 -32.54 -19.84 9.88
C PHE A 376 -31.77 -21.03 10.49
N GLU A 377 -30.79 -21.54 9.75
CA GLU A 377 -29.88 -22.59 10.21
C GLU A 377 -28.71 -22.00 11.01
N ARG A 378 -28.33 -22.68 12.11
CA ARG A 378 -27.19 -22.25 12.92
C ARG A 378 -25.89 -22.82 12.37
N ILE A 379 -24.93 -21.93 12.08
CA ILE A 379 -23.57 -22.24 11.68
C ILE A 379 -22.58 -21.96 12.83
N ASP A 380 -21.39 -22.56 12.77
CA ASP A 380 -20.35 -22.37 13.80
C ASP A 380 -19.61 -21.03 13.66
N ASP A 381 -19.37 -20.59 12.42
CA ASP A 381 -18.61 -19.37 12.10
C ASP A 381 -19.09 -18.74 10.77
N ALA A 382 -19.35 -17.42 10.76
CA ALA A 382 -19.72 -16.64 9.59
C ALA A 382 -18.59 -15.76 9.01
N ARG A 383 -17.36 -15.80 9.56
CA ARG A 383 -16.21 -14.97 9.11
C ARG A 383 -15.78 -15.24 7.66
N SER A 384 -16.16 -16.39 7.10
CA SER A 384 -15.67 -16.94 5.84
C SER A 384 -16.64 -16.77 4.65
N LEU A 385 -17.86 -16.24 4.88
CA LEU A 385 -18.94 -16.30 3.88
C LEU A 385 -18.64 -15.53 2.58
N THR A 386 -17.77 -14.51 2.61
CA THR A 386 -17.33 -13.76 1.41
C THR A 386 -16.17 -14.40 0.65
N CYS A 387 -15.46 -15.38 1.24
CA CYS A 387 -14.26 -15.97 0.63
C CYS A 387 -14.55 -17.11 -0.37
N VAL A 388 -15.77 -17.65 -0.35
CA VAL A 388 -16.23 -18.79 -1.17
C VAL A 388 -16.21 -18.51 -2.68
N LEU A 389 -16.21 -19.56 -3.48
CA LEU A 389 -16.45 -19.55 -4.94
C LEU A 389 -17.40 -20.70 -5.32
N PRO A 390 -18.03 -20.68 -6.51
CA PRO A 390 -18.76 -21.85 -7.01
C PRO A 390 -17.88 -23.11 -7.07
N PRO A 391 -18.44 -24.32 -6.88
CA PRO A 391 -17.64 -25.56 -6.91
C PRO A 391 -17.16 -25.94 -8.32
N ASP A 392 -16.00 -26.60 -8.41
CA ASP A 392 -15.50 -27.24 -9.63
C ASP A 392 -16.49 -28.31 -10.13
N GLY A 393 -17.03 -28.13 -11.34
CA GLY A 393 -17.93 -29.11 -11.98
C GLY A 393 -18.94 -28.49 -12.95
N GLY A 394 -19.30 -27.23 -12.74
CA GLY A 394 -20.11 -26.42 -13.66
C GLY A 394 -21.63 -26.68 -13.62
N ASP A 395 -22.09 -27.91 -13.38
CA ASP A 395 -23.51 -28.30 -13.48
C ASP A 395 -24.36 -27.91 -12.25
N TYR A 396 -24.23 -26.67 -11.78
CA TYR A 396 -24.71 -26.21 -10.46
C TYR A 396 -25.76 -25.09 -10.49
N TRP A 397 -25.95 -24.38 -11.60
CA TRP A 397 -26.84 -23.21 -11.64
C TRP A 397 -28.28 -23.59 -11.98
N PRO A 398 -29.28 -22.91 -11.40
CA PRO A 398 -30.68 -23.17 -11.69
C PRO A 398 -31.04 -22.61 -13.07
N TYR A 399 -32.04 -23.20 -13.71
CA TYR A 399 -32.63 -22.63 -14.93
C TYR A 399 -33.58 -21.48 -14.59
N GLY A 400 -33.44 -20.38 -15.33
CA GLY A 400 -34.19 -19.13 -15.20
C GLY A 400 -33.67 -18.12 -16.22
N GLY A 401 -33.79 -16.83 -15.95
CA GLY A 401 -33.18 -15.83 -16.83
C GLY A 401 -33.63 -14.38 -16.66
N LYS A 402 -34.73 -14.11 -15.94
CA LYS A 402 -35.17 -12.75 -15.59
C LYS A 402 -35.90 -12.74 -14.23
N PRO A 403 -35.79 -11.68 -13.42
CA PRO A 403 -36.54 -11.51 -12.17
C PRO A 403 -38.08 -11.47 -12.32
N TYR A 404 -38.61 -11.37 -13.55
CA TYR A 404 -40.03 -11.09 -13.82
C TYR A 404 -40.80 -12.21 -14.56
N GLU A 405 -40.21 -13.39 -14.77
CA GLU A 405 -40.87 -14.52 -15.46
C GLU A 405 -41.29 -15.63 -14.48
N GLU A 406 -42.48 -15.51 -13.89
CA GLU A 406 -43.11 -16.60 -13.16
C GLU A 406 -43.66 -17.65 -14.14
N GLN A 407 -43.16 -18.90 -14.06
CA GLN A 407 -43.65 -20.00 -14.89
C GLN A 407 -44.95 -20.59 -14.33
N SER A 408 -45.97 -20.64 -15.19
CA SER A 408 -47.27 -21.22 -14.85
C SER A 408 -47.25 -22.75 -14.88
N ALA A 409 -47.28 -23.40 -13.72
CA ALA A 409 -47.50 -24.84 -13.60
C ALA A 409 -49.00 -25.16 -13.39
N SER A 410 -49.53 -26.11 -14.15
CA SER A 410 -50.91 -26.60 -14.03
C SER A 410 -51.04 -27.73 -12.99
N PRO A 411 -52.17 -27.84 -12.26
CA PRO A 411 -52.31 -28.77 -11.15
C PRO A 411 -52.70 -30.20 -11.58
N GLU A 412 -52.07 -31.20 -10.98
CA GLU A 412 -52.61 -32.56 -10.83
C GLU A 412 -52.75 -32.93 -9.34
N SER A 413 -53.50 -33.98 -9.04
CA SER A 413 -54.22 -34.16 -7.76
C SER A 413 -53.77 -35.36 -6.92
N VAL A 414 -53.96 -35.29 -5.59
CA VAL A 414 -54.17 -36.35 -4.56
C VAL A 414 -53.49 -35.93 -3.23
N SER A 415 -53.98 -36.20 -2.01
CA SER A 415 -55.34 -36.35 -1.44
C SER A 415 -55.23 -36.46 0.09
N CYS A 416 -56.18 -35.88 0.85
CA CYS A 416 -56.37 -36.03 2.32
C CYS A 416 -55.26 -35.46 3.25
N SER A 417 -55.54 -34.98 4.48
CA SER A 417 -56.83 -34.76 5.17
C SER A 417 -56.77 -33.74 6.33
N ASN A 418 -57.82 -32.90 6.41
CA ASN A 418 -58.48 -32.34 7.61
C ASN A 418 -57.67 -31.64 8.73
N ALA A 419 -57.83 -30.31 8.82
CA ALA A 419 -58.06 -29.59 10.08
C ALA A 419 -58.86 -28.27 9.87
N SER A 420 -60.07 -28.21 10.45
CA SER A 420 -60.92 -27.03 10.80
C SER A 420 -60.85 -25.69 10.01
N THR A 421 -61.96 -25.40 9.30
CA THR A 421 -62.89 -24.22 9.42
C THR A 421 -62.38 -22.97 10.17
N VAL A 422 -62.54 -21.71 9.71
CA VAL A 422 -63.73 -20.93 9.25
C VAL A 422 -63.24 -19.81 8.27
N GLY A 423 -63.84 -19.51 7.10
CA GLY A 423 -65.13 -18.79 6.83
C GLY A 423 -64.91 -17.25 6.79
N ILE A 424 -65.53 -16.39 5.97
CA ILE A 424 -66.72 -16.44 5.08
C ILE A 424 -66.48 -15.51 3.84
N ALA A 425 -67.27 -15.65 2.75
CA ALA A 425 -67.12 -14.93 1.48
C ALA A 425 -67.71 -13.50 1.43
N LEU A 426 -67.07 -12.61 0.65
CA LEU A 426 -67.65 -11.41 0.01
C LEU A 426 -66.72 -10.89 -1.10
N GLY A 427 -67.06 -11.03 -2.39
CA GLY A 427 -66.14 -10.65 -3.48
C GLY A 427 -66.67 -10.59 -4.93
N VAL A 428 -67.96 -10.81 -5.17
CA VAL A 428 -68.50 -11.04 -6.53
C VAL A 428 -68.46 -9.79 -7.44
N LEU A 429 -68.34 -8.57 -6.88
CA LEU A 429 -68.35 -7.32 -7.66
C LEU A 429 -67.00 -6.95 -8.31
N VAL A 430 -65.89 -7.60 -7.95
CA VAL A 430 -64.55 -7.26 -8.49
C VAL A 430 -64.29 -7.88 -9.87
N GLY A 431 -64.88 -9.06 -10.14
CA GLY A 431 -64.51 -9.87 -11.30
C GLY A 431 -64.81 -9.28 -12.69
N VAL A 432 -65.81 -8.40 -12.81
CA VAL A 432 -66.23 -7.84 -14.11
C VAL A 432 -65.23 -6.80 -14.63
N SER A 433 -64.67 -5.97 -13.73
CA SER A 433 -63.72 -4.90 -14.10
C SER A 433 -62.39 -5.44 -14.64
N VAL A 434 -61.90 -6.55 -14.09
CA VAL A 434 -60.60 -7.15 -14.44
C VAL A 434 -60.61 -7.71 -15.87
N LEU A 435 -61.71 -8.33 -16.29
CA LEU A 435 -61.83 -8.95 -17.62
C LEU A 435 -61.76 -7.93 -18.77
N ALA A 436 -62.32 -6.72 -18.59
CA ALA A 436 -62.25 -5.65 -19.58
C ALA A 436 -60.81 -5.14 -19.77
N VAL A 437 -60.05 -5.03 -18.68
CA VAL A 437 -58.65 -4.57 -18.70
C VAL A 437 -57.75 -5.61 -19.39
N LEU A 438 -57.91 -6.89 -19.09
CA LEU A 438 -57.13 -7.98 -19.72
C LEU A 438 -57.32 -8.02 -21.24
N ALA A 439 -58.54 -7.85 -21.74
CA ALA A 439 -58.83 -7.84 -23.17
C ALA A 439 -58.10 -6.71 -23.92
N PHE A 440 -58.01 -5.51 -23.33
CA PHE A 440 -57.32 -4.36 -23.91
C PHE A 440 -55.81 -4.60 -24.05
N PHE A 441 -55.17 -5.16 -23.02
CA PHE A 441 -53.74 -5.49 -23.07
C PHE A 441 -53.42 -6.62 -24.05
N LEU A 442 -54.29 -7.65 -24.16
CA LEU A 442 -54.10 -8.75 -25.11
C LEU A 442 -54.05 -8.26 -26.57
N TRP A 443 -54.97 -7.37 -26.94
CA TRP A 443 -55.00 -6.76 -28.27
C TRP A 443 -53.73 -5.94 -28.56
N ARG A 444 -53.30 -5.11 -27.59
CA ARG A 444 -52.10 -4.27 -27.71
C ARG A 444 -50.80 -5.07 -27.82
N TRP A 445 -50.73 -6.26 -27.22
CA TRP A 445 -49.61 -7.20 -27.34
C TRP A 445 -49.54 -7.85 -28.72
N LEU A 446 -50.68 -8.29 -29.27
CA LEU A 446 -50.74 -8.91 -30.61
C LEU A 446 -50.29 -7.95 -31.73
N VAL A 447 -50.60 -6.66 -31.63
CA VAL A 447 -50.16 -5.64 -32.61
C VAL A 447 -48.63 -5.50 -32.61
N ARG A 448 -47.99 -5.36 -31.43
CA ARG A 448 -46.52 -5.24 -31.33
C ARG A 448 -45.79 -6.45 -31.95
N ARG A 449 -46.29 -7.65 -31.68
CA ARG A 449 -45.67 -8.91 -32.15
C ARG A 449 -45.74 -9.10 -33.68
N ALA A 450 -46.55 -8.30 -34.38
CA ALA A 450 -46.59 -8.28 -35.84
C ALA A 450 -45.48 -7.39 -36.45
N GLU A 451 -45.10 -6.29 -35.79
CA GLU A 451 -44.03 -5.39 -36.24
C GLU A 451 -42.64 -6.02 -36.07
N GLU A 452 -42.40 -6.69 -34.93
CA GLU A 452 -41.13 -7.38 -34.63
C GLU A 452 -40.75 -8.41 -35.70
N ARG A 453 -41.72 -9.19 -36.19
CA ARG A 453 -41.51 -10.17 -37.28
C ARG A 453 -41.11 -9.50 -38.60
N ARG A 454 -41.64 -8.32 -38.89
CA ARG A 454 -41.35 -7.57 -40.13
C ARG A 454 -39.92 -7.01 -40.14
N LEU A 455 -39.37 -6.69 -38.97
CA LEU A 455 -37.99 -6.23 -38.82
C LEU A 455 -36.98 -7.38 -38.90
N PHE A 456 -37.34 -8.58 -38.40
CA PHE A 456 -36.45 -9.74 -38.35
C PHE A 456 -36.05 -10.31 -39.74
N GLU A 457 -36.91 -10.19 -40.76
CA GLU A 457 -36.60 -10.73 -42.10
C GLU A 457 -35.58 -9.87 -42.89
N MET A 458 -35.35 -8.61 -42.50
CA MET A 458 -34.52 -7.69 -43.28
C MET A 458 -33.00 -7.86 -43.11
N SER A 459 -32.52 -8.72 -42.22
CA SER A 459 -31.09 -8.78 -41.80
C SER A 459 -30.26 -9.94 -42.36
N LYS A 460 -30.84 -10.88 -43.11
CA LYS A 460 -30.20 -12.17 -43.49
C LYS A 460 -29.42 -12.18 -44.82
N GLY A 461 -28.55 -11.20 -45.10
CA GLY A 461 -27.85 -11.08 -46.40
C GLY A 461 -26.33 -10.89 -46.37
N GLY A 462 -25.52 -11.96 -46.44
CA GLY A 462 -24.07 -11.85 -46.71
C GLY A 462 -23.28 -13.16 -46.69
N VAL A 463 -22.08 -13.16 -47.30
CA VAL A 463 -21.36 -14.34 -47.84
C VAL A 463 -19.85 -14.03 -48.07
N VAL A 464 -18.86 -14.96 -48.11
CA VAL A 464 -18.58 -16.22 -47.36
C VAL A 464 -17.20 -16.82 -47.79
N PHE A 465 -16.27 -17.07 -46.85
CA PHE A 465 -15.04 -17.94 -46.97
C PHE A 465 -13.98 -17.58 -48.07
N PRO A 466 -12.79 -18.26 -48.23
CA PRO A 466 -12.29 -19.53 -47.65
C PRO A 466 -10.85 -19.54 -47.05
N TYR A 467 -10.34 -20.75 -46.76
CA TYR A 467 -9.15 -21.11 -45.94
C TYR A 467 -8.20 -22.07 -46.71
N HIS A 468 -6.92 -22.25 -46.29
CA HIS A 468 -6.04 -23.35 -46.75
C HIS A 468 -5.07 -23.90 -45.66
N HIS A 469 -4.19 -24.87 -46.00
CA HIS A 469 -4.15 -26.15 -45.24
C HIS A 469 -2.76 -26.73 -44.87
N HIS A 470 -2.77 -27.82 -44.05
CA HIS A 470 -1.66 -28.76 -43.67
C HIS A 470 -0.63 -28.28 -42.61
N ARG A 471 0.02 -29.15 -41.78
CA ARG A 471 0.07 -30.63 -41.62
C ARG A 471 0.49 -31.01 -40.17
N THR A 472 0.24 -32.25 -39.70
CA THR A 472 0.70 -32.79 -38.38
C THR A 472 1.92 -33.73 -38.53
N PRO A 473 2.76 -33.97 -37.48
CA PRO A 473 2.58 -35.17 -36.64
C PRO A 473 3.18 -35.20 -35.19
N ARG A 474 2.59 -36.06 -34.32
CA ARG A 474 3.14 -36.78 -33.13
C ARG A 474 3.48 -36.03 -31.81
N LEU A 475 3.26 -36.76 -30.70
CA LEU A 475 3.54 -36.43 -29.29
C LEU A 475 4.94 -36.88 -28.86
N PRO A 476 5.49 -36.34 -27.74
CA PRO A 476 5.58 -37.18 -26.54
C PRO A 476 5.26 -36.50 -25.19
N GLN A 477 4.62 -37.28 -24.31
CA GLN A 477 4.73 -37.41 -22.84
C GLN A 477 4.89 -36.18 -21.90
N ARG A 478 4.07 -36.17 -20.83
CA ARG A 478 4.01 -35.17 -19.74
C ARG A 478 5.33 -34.92 -18.99
N ALA A 479 5.53 -33.66 -18.61
CA ALA A 479 6.09 -33.26 -17.32
C ALA A 479 5.21 -32.13 -16.71
N MET A 480 5.06 -32.08 -15.38
CA MET A 480 4.20 -31.10 -14.71
C MET A 480 4.96 -29.88 -14.22
N THR A 481 4.98 -28.81 -15.03
CA THR A 481 5.05 -27.41 -14.58
C THR A 481 4.27 -26.57 -15.59
N ALA A 482 3.35 -25.73 -15.13
CA ALA A 482 2.72 -24.72 -15.98
C ALA A 482 3.72 -23.58 -16.21
N ASP A 483 4.55 -23.71 -17.24
CA ASP A 483 5.60 -22.76 -17.55
C ASP A 483 5.02 -21.43 -18.06
N ARG A 484 4.76 -20.52 -17.12
CA ARG A 484 4.59 -19.09 -17.41
C ARG A 484 5.93 -18.62 -17.96
N GLY A 485 6.04 -18.45 -19.28
CA GLY A 485 7.30 -18.20 -20.00
C GLY A 485 7.99 -16.86 -19.75
N TYR A 486 8.07 -16.42 -18.50
CA TYR A 486 8.71 -15.21 -18.00
C TYR A 486 9.12 -15.41 -16.54
N LEU A 487 10.12 -14.65 -16.06
CA LEU A 487 10.54 -14.69 -14.66
C LEU A 487 9.76 -13.66 -13.83
N GLY A 488 9.23 -14.08 -12.67
CA GLY A 488 8.57 -13.20 -11.69
C GLY A 488 7.12 -13.56 -11.36
N VAL A 489 6.52 -12.79 -10.46
CA VAL A 489 5.12 -13.03 -10.01
C VAL A 489 4.05 -12.48 -10.96
N THR A 490 4.39 -11.48 -11.78
CA THR A 490 3.54 -10.90 -12.84
C THR A 490 4.21 -11.04 -14.20
N PRO A 491 3.47 -10.95 -15.31
CA PRO A 491 4.06 -10.76 -16.64
C PRO A 491 5.02 -9.54 -16.68
N PRO A 492 5.94 -9.50 -17.66
CA PRO A 492 6.74 -8.31 -17.94
C PRO A 492 5.87 -7.13 -18.39
N ILE A 493 6.31 -5.91 -18.10
CA ILE A 493 5.67 -4.67 -18.61
C ILE A 493 6.04 -4.47 -20.08
N ALA A 494 7.27 -4.80 -20.48
CA ALA A 494 7.74 -4.65 -21.84
C ALA A 494 8.82 -5.69 -22.18
N THR A 495 8.70 -6.32 -23.35
CA THR A 495 9.62 -7.37 -23.85
C THR A 495 10.45 -6.92 -25.05
N ASN A 496 10.29 -5.68 -25.52
CA ASN A 496 11.16 -5.12 -26.57
C ASN A 496 12.59 -4.91 -26.07
N GLU A 497 13.55 -4.92 -27.00
CA GLU A 497 14.91 -4.46 -26.72
C GLU A 497 14.95 -2.95 -26.43
N SER A 498 15.99 -2.51 -25.74
CA SER A 498 16.28 -1.10 -25.54
C SER A 498 16.64 -0.38 -26.85
N ASN A 499 16.19 0.87 -26.97
CA ASN A 499 16.44 1.71 -28.14
C ASN A 499 17.89 2.27 -28.18
N GLU A 500 18.31 2.83 -29.31
CA GLU A 500 19.68 3.36 -29.47
C GLU A 500 20.04 4.45 -28.44
N ARG A 501 19.08 5.29 -28.03
CA ARG A 501 19.34 6.31 -27.01
C ARG A 501 19.57 5.70 -25.63
N GLU A 502 18.86 4.63 -25.29
CA GLU A 502 19.14 3.84 -24.08
C GLU A 502 20.50 3.12 -24.16
N LYS A 503 20.97 2.73 -25.35
CA LYS A 503 22.31 2.15 -25.57
C LYS A 503 23.40 3.19 -25.31
N GLU A 504 23.32 4.39 -25.91
CA GLU A 504 24.21 5.52 -25.63
C GLU A 504 24.27 5.87 -24.12
N VAL A 505 23.10 5.98 -23.49
CA VAL A 505 22.95 6.28 -22.05
C VAL A 505 23.56 5.19 -21.17
N THR A 506 23.55 3.94 -21.61
CA THR A 506 24.20 2.81 -20.92
C THR A 506 25.72 2.83 -21.06
N VAL A 507 26.26 3.24 -22.21
CA VAL A 507 27.72 3.40 -22.37
C VAL A 507 28.24 4.46 -21.40
N SER A 508 27.61 5.64 -21.36
CA SER A 508 28.03 6.72 -20.45
C SER A 508 27.83 6.39 -18.97
N LEU A 509 26.87 5.52 -18.62
CA LEU A 509 26.74 4.98 -17.26
C LEU A 509 27.97 4.15 -16.89
N MET A 510 28.40 3.24 -17.78
CA MET A 510 29.54 2.36 -17.52
C MET A 510 30.88 3.12 -17.51
N GLU A 511 30.99 4.24 -18.21
CA GLU A 511 32.12 5.17 -18.09
C GLU A 511 32.13 5.88 -16.73
N GLU A 512 30.99 6.41 -16.28
CA GLU A 512 30.87 7.03 -14.96
C GLU A 512 31.20 6.04 -13.84
N LEU A 513 30.63 4.83 -13.85
CA LEU A 513 30.87 3.81 -12.83
C LEU A 513 32.36 3.43 -12.73
N ARG A 514 33.08 3.35 -13.86
CA ARG A 514 34.54 3.15 -13.85
C ARG A 514 35.27 4.36 -13.25
N ARG A 515 34.87 5.59 -13.58
CA ARG A 515 35.46 6.81 -13.00
C ARG A 515 35.19 6.97 -11.50
N GLN A 516 34.10 6.40 -11.00
CA GLN A 516 33.76 6.32 -9.57
C GLN A 516 34.40 5.09 -8.87
N SER A 517 35.27 4.35 -9.56
CA SER A 517 36.06 3.22 -9.05
C SER A 517 35.25 2.09 -8.39
N VAL A 518 34.05 1.78 -8.90
CA VAL A 518 33.17 0.74 -8.32
C VAL A 518 33.51 -0.69 -8.77
N PHE A 519 34.49 -0.86 -9.65
CA PHE A 519 34.99 -2.16 -10.12
C PHE A 519 36.34 -2.44 -9.45
N GLU A 520 36.53 -3.66 -8.95
CA GLU A 520 37.85 -4.09 -8.49
C GLU A 520 38.83 -4.29 -9.64
N THR A 521 40.12 -4.41 -9.32
CA THR A 521 41.16 -4.73 -10.31
C THR A 521 41.28 -6.23 -10.50
N ASP A 522 41.73 -6.67 -11.69
CA ASP A 522 42.09 -8.07 -11.98
C ASP A 522 43.03 -8.68 -10.92
N GLU A 523 43.95 -7.89 -10.37
CA GLU A 523 44.89 -8.35 -9.35
C GLU A 523 44.20 -8.60 -8.01
N GLU A 524 43.32 -7.67 -7.58
CA GLU A 524 42.49 -7.87 -6.38
C GLU A 524 41.56 -9.08 -6.55
N SER A 525 40.93 -9.23 -7.72
CA SER A 525 40.04 -10.35 -8.03
C SER A 525 40.76 -11.70 -7.92
N ARG A 526 41.93 -11.85 -8.57
CA ARG A 526 42.78 -13.05 -8.44
C ARG A 526 43.24 -13.28 -7.00
N ARG A 527 43.52 -12.22 -6.23
CA ARG A 527 43.87 -12.32 -4.80
C ARG A 527 42.72 -12.89 -3.98
N ARG A 528 41.47 -12.48 -4.25
CA ARG A 528 40.25 -13.02 -3.63
C ARG A 528 40.06 -14.51 -3.96
N GLU A 529 40.26 -14.92 -5.21
CA GLU A 529 40.20 -16.33 -5.62
C GLU A 529 41.25 -17.20 -4.90
N LEU A 530 42.50 -16.74 -4.84
CA LEU A 530 43.60 -17.44 -4.13
C LEU A 530 43.34 -17.57 -2.63
N VAL A 531 42.81 -16.51 -2.00
CA VAL A 531 42.42 -16.53 -0.57
C VAL A 531 41.29 -17.54 -0.34
N LEU A 532 40.24 -17.55 -1.17
CA LEU A 532 39.16 -18.52 -1.08
C LEU A 532 39.65 -19.96 -1.29
N GLY A 533 40.63 -20.18 -2.18
CA GLY A 533 41.30 -21.47 -2.35
C GLY A 533 42.02 -21.94 -1.08
N LYS A 534 42.84 -21.07 -0.46
CA LYS A 534 43.49 -21.38 0.84
C LYS A 534 42.45 -21.68 1.93
N VAL A 535 41.40 -20.85 2.03
CA VAL A 535 40.30 -21.01 3.02
C VAL A 535 39.55 -22.32 2.84
N ALA A 536 39.24 -22.73 1.60
CA ALA A 536 38.54 -23.98 1.34
C ALA A 536 39.35 -25.20 1.83
N ALA A 537 40.68 -25.17 1.66
CA ALA A 537 41.58 -26.19 2.21
C ALA A 537 41.60 -26.17 3.75
N LEU A 538 41.61 -24.98 4.37
CA LEU A 538 41.55 -24.84 5.83
C LEU A 538 40.26 -25.44 6.42
N VAL A 539 39.11 -25.21 5.79
CA VAL A 539 37.81 -25.77 6.22
C VAL A 539 37.79 -27.29 6.13
N LYS A 540 38.33 -27.89 5.06
CA LYS A 540 38.48 -29.36 4.97
C LYS A 540 39.43 -29.91 6.04
N SER A 541 40.55 -29.24 6.30
CA SER A 541 41.48 -29.62 7.38
C SER A 541 40.85 -29.53 8.77
N PHE A 542 40.02 -28.52 9.02
CA PHE A 542 39.24 -28.36 10.25
C PHE A 542 38.22 -29.49 10.44
N VAL A 543 37.40 -29.78 9.42
CA VAL A 543 36.43 -30.90 9.47
C VAL A 543 37.14 -32.23 9.70
N ARG A 544 38.29 -32.46 9.06
CA ARG A 544 39.13 -33.64 9.30
C ARG A 544 39.65 -33.72 10.74
N LYS A 545 40.19 -32.62 11.29
CA LYS A 545 40.68 -32.52 12.68
C LYS A 545 39.59 -32.89 13.69
N VAL A 546 38.41 -32.28 13.57
CA VAL A 546 37.26 -32.59 14.43
C VAL A 546 36.78 -34.03 14.25
N SER A 547 36.73 -34.54 13.01
CA SER A 547 36.33 -35.93 12.75
C SER A 547 37.22 -36.95 13.50
N LEU A 548 38.54 -36.75 13.49
CA LEU A 548 39.49 -37.58 14.24
C LEU A 548 39.28 -37.45 15.76
N LEU A 549 39.07 -36.23 16.28
CA LEU A 549 38.77 -35.99 17.71
C LEU A 549 37.45 -36.64 18.16
N ARG A 550 36.45 -36.75 17.27
CA ARG A 550 35.19 -37.47 17.49
C ARG A 550 35.31 -38.99 17.27
N GLY A 551 36.52 -39.53 17.07
CA GLY A 551 36.80 -40.97 17.00
C GLY A 551 36.53 -41.63 15.64
N LEU A 552 36.36 -40.86 14.56
CA LEU A 552 36.24 -41.42 13.21
C LEU A 552 37.62 -41.94 12.72
N THR A 553 37.62 -43.00 11.91
CA THR A 553 38.84 -43.51 11.27
C THR A 553 39.40 -42.47 10.29
N GLU A 554 40.70 -42.53 9.99
CA GLU A 554 41.34 -41.68 8.96
C GLU A 554 40.55 -41.65 7.64
N GLN A 555 40.12 -42.82 7.13
CA GLN A 555 39.34 -42.89 5.89
C GLN A 555 38.00 -42.14 6.02
N ALA A 556 37.29 -42.27 7.14
CA ALA A 556 36.03 -41.58 7.39
C ALA A 556 36.23 -40.07 7.64
N ALA A 557 37.30 -39.67 8.32
CA ALA A 557 37.66 -38.27 8.57
C ALA A 557 38.06 -37.54 7.27
N ASN A 558 38.78 -38.20 6.37
CA ASN A 558 39.10 -37.68 5.04
C ASN A 558 37.85 -37.64 4.13
N ALA A 559 36.93 -38.61 4.28
CA ALA A 559 35.66 -38.64 3.54
C ALA A 559 34.57 -37.70 4.10
N ALA A 560 34.74 -37.13 5.29
CA ALA A 560 33.80 -36.18 5.89
C ALA A 560 33.65 -34.88 5.09
N GLY A 561 34.70 -34.49 4.34
CA GLY A 561 34.68 -33.38 3.39
C GLY A 561 34.67 -32.01 4.07
N GLY A 562 33.71 -31.17 3.67
CA GLY A 562 33.59 -29.77 4.10
C GLY A 562 33.73 -28.83 2.91
N LYS A 563 32.90 -27.78 2.85
CA LYS A 563 32.81 -26.90 1.67
C LYS A 563 32.50 -25.47 2.09
N ILE A 564 33.09 -24.50 1.37
CA ILE A 564 32.70 -23.09 1.48
C ILE A 564 31.72 -22.68 0.38
N PHE A 565 30.83 -21.75 0.69
CA PHE A 565 29.96 -21.05 -0.24
C PHE A 565 30.11 -19.55 -0.01
N THR A 566 30.41 -18.77 -1.04
CA THR A 566 30.35 -17.30 -0.94
C THR A 566 28.93 -16.81 -1.14
N PHE A 567 28.56 -15.72 -0.48
CA PHE A 567 27.25 -15.07 -0.65
C PHE A 567 27.38 -13.55 -0.79
N GLY A 568 26.28 -12.83 -0.65
CA GLY A 568 26.26 -11.37 -0.58
C GLY A 568 26.90 -10.67 -1.78
N SER A 569 27.63 -9.58 -1.54
CA SER A 569 28.05 -8.67 -2.63
C SER A 569 29.06 -9.28 -3.59
N TYR A 570 29.97 -10.11 -3.07
CA TYR A 570 30.97 -10.84 -3.84
C TYR A 570 30.34 -11.92 -4.74
N ARG A 571 29.45 -12.77 -4.19
CA ARG A 571 28.77 -13.82 -4.96
C ARG A 571 27.82 -13.26 -6.03
N LEU A 572 27.14 -12.15 -5.74
CA LEU A 572 26.37 -11.41 -6.76
C LEU A 572 27.27 -10.87 -7.89
N GLY A 573 28.57 -10.66 -7.64
CA GLY A 573 29.50 -10.02 -8.57
C GLY A 573 29.28 -8.52 -8.70
N VAL A 574 28.98 -7.85 -7.59
CA VAL A 574 28.73 -6.39 -7.49
C VAL A 574 29.47 -5.75 -6.30
N HIS A 575 30.47 -6.43 -5.77
CA HIS A 575 31.48 -5.86 -4.88
C HIS A 575 32.35 -4.83 -5.62
N GLY A 576 32.96 -3.94 -4.85
CA GLY A 576 33.99 -3.00 -5.32
C GLY A 576 35.29 -3.16 -4.51
N PRO A 577 36.33 -2.35 -4.82
CA PRO A 577 37.62 -2.39 -4.12
C PRO A 577 37.48 -2.36 -2.60
N GLY A 578 38.20 -3.22 -1.89
CA GLY A 578 38.20 -3.28 -0.43
C GLY A 578 36.90 -3.80 0.22
N SER A 579 35.93 -4.29 -0.55
CA SER A 579 34.75 -4.99 0.00
C SER A 579 35.16 -6.26 0.73
N ASP A 580 34.32 -6.70 1.66
CA ASP A 580 34.39 -7.99 2.35
C ASP A 580 34.00 -9.18 1.44
N ILE A 581 34.29 -10.40 1.91
CA ILE A 581 33.75 -11.65 1.35
C ILE A 581 32.95 -12.40 2.40
N ASP A 582 31.63 -12.22 2.31
CA ASP A 582 30.60 -13.08 2.89
C ASP A 582 30.87 -14.58 2.58
N THR A 583 31.30 -15.35 3.58
CA THR A 583 31.73 -16.76 3.39
C THR A 583 31.02 -17.70 4.37
N LEU A 584 30.33 -18.71 3.85
CA LEU A 584 29.64 -19.74 4.64
C LEU A 584 30.42 -21.06 4.62
N CYS A 585 30.90 -21.49 5.79
CA CYS A 585 31.51 -22.79 6.02
C CYS A 585 30.42 -23.85 6.29
N VAL A 586 30.26 -24.81 5.37
CA VAL A 586 29.29 -25.91 5.47
C VAL A 586 30.01 -27.20 5.88
N VAL A 587 29.55 -27.78 7.00
CA VAL A 587 30.22 -28.88 7.71
C VAL A 587 29.24 -30.02 8.07
N PRO A 588 29.71 -31.27 8.22
CA PRO A 588 28.86 -32.42 8.51
C PRO A 588 28.37 -32.45 9.97
N LYS A 589 27.36 -33.28 10.23
CA LYS A 589 26.54 -33.31 11.46
C LYS A 589 27.31 -33.50 12.78
N HIS A 590 28.53 -34.04 12.73
CA HIS A 590 29.39 -34.30 13.89
C HIS A 590 30.37 -33.16 14.22
N VAL A 591 30.39 -32.09 13.41
CA VAL A 591 31.16 -30.86 13.68
C VAL A 591 30.22 -29.80 14.24
N SER A 592 30.44 -29.39 15.48
CA SER A 592 29.56 -28.48 16.22
C SER A 592 29.91 -27.00 15.98
N ARG A 593 29.11 -26.08 16.54
CA ARG A 593 29.39 -24.63 16.45
C ARG A 593 30.49 -24.22 17.42
N GLU A 594 30.60 -24.94 18.53
CA GLU A 594 31.64 -24.82 19.54
C GLU A 594 32.98 -25.24 18.92
N ASP A 595 33.02 -26.37 18.20
CA ASP A 595 34.20 -26.81 17.42
C ASP A 595 34.73 -25.72 16.46
N PHE A 596 33.84 -24.89 15.89
CA PHE A 596 34.20 -23.80 14.96
C PHE A 596 34.94 -22.65 15.65
N PHE A 597 34.53 -22.24 16.86
CA PHE A 597 35.26 -21.24 17.64
C PHE A 597 36.48 -21.83 18.37
N GLU A 598 36.40 -23.09 18.83
CA GLU A 598 37.49 -23.79 19.54
C GLU A 598 38.65 -24.19 18.62
N TYR A 599 38.37 -24.62 17.37
CA TYR A 599 39.40 -25.15 16.47
C TYR A 599 39.57 -24.38 15.16
N PHE A 600 38.51 -23.87 14.53
CA PHE A 600 38.67 -23.14 13.26
C PHE A 600 39.20 -21.71 13.50
N GLU A 601 38.79 -21.01 14.57
CA GLU A 601 39.35 -19.68 14.88
C GLU A 601 40.86 -19.70 15.16
N PRO A 602 41.43 -20.62 15.99
CA PRO A 602 42.88 -20.71 16.15
C PRO A 602 43.61 -21.16 14.88
N MET A 603 43.06 -22.12 14.12
CA MET A 603 43.63 -22.53 12.83
C MET A 603 43.63 -21.40 11.79
N LEU A 604 42.71 -20.44 11.89
CA LEU A 604 42.67 -19.22 11.09
C LEU A 604 43.67 -18.16 11.59
N LYS A 605 44.01 -18.13 12.88
CA LYS A 605 45.09 -17.30 13.44
C LYS A 605 46.49 -17.84 13.10
N GLU A 606 46.63 -19.15 12.96
CA GLU A 606 47.84 -19.84 12.50
C GLU A 606 48.05 -19.76 10.97
N MET A 607 47.07 -19.22 10.23
CA MET A 607 47.08 -19.19 8.77
C MET A 607 48.00 -18.10 8.20
N ASP A 608 48.90 -18.49 7.28
CA ASP A 608 49.78 -17.55 6.56
C ASP A 608 49.00 -16.42 5.87
N GLY A 609 49.32 -15.19 6.28
CA GLY A 609 48.73 -13.95 5.81
C GLY A 609 47.42 -13.54 6.50
N ALA A 610 46.98 -14.22 7.56
CA ALA A 610 45.80 -13.83 8.33
C ALA A 610 46.13 -12.79 9.42
N THR A 611 45.33 -11.72 9.49
CA THR A 611 45.35 -10.70 10.53
C THR A 611 43.92 -10.39 10.99
N GLU A 612 43.75 -9.60 12.05
CA GLU A 612 42.45 -9.06 12.49
C GLU A 612 41.40 -10.16 12.78
N VAL A 613 41.83 -11.36 13.21
CA VAL A 613 40.95 -12.52 13.44
C VAL A 613 40.20 -12.41 14.78
N SER A 614 38.88 -12.33 14.74
CA SER A 614 38.02 -12.16 15.91
C SER A 614 36.68 -12.91 15.77
N GLY A 615 36.40 -13.83 16.70
CA GLY A 615 35.12 -14.53 16.80
C GLY A 615 34.06 -13.78 17.63
N VAL A 616 32.81 -13.82 17.17
CA VAL A 616 31.64 -13.30 17.88
C VAL A 616 30.57 -14.42 17.97
N PRO A 617 30.67 -15.33 18.96
CA PRO A 617 29.80 -16.50 19.07
C PRO A 617 28.35 -16.17 19.45
N ASP A 618 28.12 -15.04 20.12
CA ASP A 618 26.81 -14.61 20.63
C ASP A 618 26.06 -13.67 19.68
N ALA A 619 26.62 -13.38 18.50
CA ALA A 619 25.93 -12.61 17.48
C ALA A 619 24.65 -13.31 16.98
N TYR A 620 23.67 -12.51 16.53
CA TYR A 620 22.40 -13.01 16.00
C TYR A 620 22.58 -14.01 14.84
N VAL A 621 23.66 -13.87 14.07
CA VAL A 621 24.26 -14.98 13.30
C VAL A 621 25.73 -15.05 13.72
N PRO A 622 26.18 -16.14 14.39
CA PRO A 622 27.55 -16.25 14.88
C PRO A 622 28.58 -16.22 13.74
N VAL A 623 29.60 -15.39 13.89
CA VAL A 623 30.57 -15.06 12.84
C VAL A 623 32.00 -15.04 13.38
N ILE A 624 32.97 -15.42 12.56
CA ILE A 624 34.39 -15.07 12.76
C ILE A 624 34.76 -14.06 11.67
N LYS A 625 35.25 -12.89 12.06
CA LYS A 625 35.83 -11.91 11.13
C LYS A 625 37.33 -12.15 11.04
N ALA A 626 37.92 -11.97 9.86
CA ALA A 626 39.36 -11.96 9.66
C ALA A 626 39.75 -11.20 8.39
N LYS A 627 41.05 -10.96 8.23
CA LYS A 627 41.61 -10.34 7.03
C LYS A 627 42.77 -11.19 6.52
N VAL A 628 42.55 -11.86 5.39
CA VAL A 628 43.50 -12.84 4.85
C VAL A 628 44.15 -12.29 3.60
N SER A 629 45.47 -12.16 3.61
CA SER A 629 46.26 -11.52 2.54
C SER A 629 45.75 -10.12 2.17
N GLY A 630 45.31 -9.36 3.18
CA GLY A 630 44.73 -8.01 3.05
C GLY A 630 43.24 -7.95 2.70
N ILE A 631 42.60 -9.06 2.32
CA ILE A 631 41.18 -9.14 1.98
C ILE A 631 40.34 -9.41 3.25
N PRO A 632 39.32 -8.61 3.60
CA PRO A 632 38.39 -8.92 4.70
C PRO A 632 37.45 -10.08 4.35
N LEU A 633 37.21 -11.00 5.28
CA LEU A 633 36.23 -12.08 5.17
C LEU A 633 35.41 -12.22 6.46
N ASP A 634 34.10 -12.47 6.27
CA ASP A 634 33.15 -12.79 7.33
C ASP A 634 32.76 -14.26 7.21
N PHE A 635 33.18 -15.08 8.17
CA PHE A 635 32.95 -16.53 8.20
C PHE A 635 31.74 -16.89 9.05
N LEU A 636 30.67 -17.32 8.38
CA LEU A 636 29.52 -17.98 9.01
C LEU A 636 29.71 -19.50 9.00
N MET A 637 28.99 -20.20 9.90
CA MET A 637 29.00 -21.66 9.98
C MET A 637 27.59 -22.25 9.95
N ALA A 638 27.40 -23.26 9.09
CA ALA A 638 26.22 -24.11 9.05
C ALA A 638 26.61 -25.60 9.08
N ARG A 639 26.14 -26.28 10.12
CA ARG A 639 26.15 -27.74 10.23
C ARG A 639 24.93 -28.30 9.50
N LEU A 640 25.14 -29.24 8.57
CA LEU A 640 24.03 -29.97 7.92
C LEU A 640 23.82 -31.35 8.56
N ALA A 641 22.62 -31.91 8.45
CA ALA A 641 22.25 -33.24 8.95
C ALA A 641 22.90 -34.42 8.18
N LEU A 642 23.97 -34.16 7.43
CA LEU A 642 24.68 -35.13 6.58
C LEU A 642 25.92 -35.68 7.29
N SER A 643 26.25 -36.95 7.07
CA SER A 643 27.48 -37.57 7.62
C SER A 643 28.77 -37.08 6.94
N SER A 644 28.66 -36.56 5.72
CA SER A 644 29.75 -35.99 4.93
C SER A 644 29.21 -34.88 4.01
N ILE A 645 30.07 -33.93 3.63
CA ILE A 645 29.71 -32.81 2.75
C ILE A 645 30.40 -33.00 1.40
N PRO A 646 29.66 -33.36 0.33
CA PRO A 646 30.25 -33.64 -0.98
C PRO A 646 30.54 -32.34 -1.76
N ASP A 647 31.59 -32.36 -2.58
CA ASP A 647 32.04 -31.16 -3.32
C ASP A 647 31.00 -30.64 -4.32
N ASN A 648 30.12 -31.50 -4.85
CA ASN A 648 29.02 -31.10 -5.73
C ASN A 648 27.75 -30.62 -4.98
N LEU A 649 27.76 -30.50 -3.65
CA LEU A 649 26.60 -30.05 -2.86
C LEU A 649 26.08 -28.68 -3.35
N SER A 650 24.76 -28.61 -3.54
CA SER A 650 24.00 -27.38 -3.82
C SER A 650 23.04 -27.10 -2.67
N LEU A 651 22.96 -25.84 -2.22
CA LEU A 651 22.09 -25.44 -1.11
C LEU A 651 20.64 -25.14 -1.52
N ARG A 652 20.27 -25.39 -2.80
CA ARG A 652 18.93 -25.13 -3.34
C ARG A 652 17.85 -26.01 -2.71
N ASP A 653 18.18 -27.24 -2.30
CA ASP A 653 17.23 -28.18 -1.72
C ASP A 653 16.81 -27.78 -0.30
N ASP A 654 15.52 -27.53 -0.12
CA ASP A 654 14.91 -27.10 1.15
C ASP A 654 14.89 -28.22 2.20
N THR A 655 14.98 -29.48 1.79
CA THR A 655 15.08 -30.61 2.73
C THR A 655 16.38 -30.59 3.53
N LEU A 656 17.41 -29.89 3.04
CA LEU A 656 18.66 -29.65 3.79
C LEU A 656 18.45 -28.83 5.06
N LEU A 657 17.34 -28.09 5.19
CA LEU A 657 17.00 -27.33 6.38
C LEU A 657 16.41 -28.21 7.50
N ARG A 658 16.08 -29.48 7.23
CA ARG A 658 15.46 -30.38 8.21
C ARG A 658 16.38 -30.67 9.38
N ASN A 659 15.82 -30.57 10.60
CA ASN A 659 16.47 -30.83 11.87
C ASN A 659 17.71 -29.94 12.15
N LEU A 660 17.76 -28.74 11.57
CA LEU A 660 18.81 -27.74 11.85
C LEU A 660 18.39 -26.76 12.95
N ASP A 661 19.37 -26.28 13.72
CA ASP A 661 19.17 -25.14 14.62
C ASP A 661 18.91 -23.83 13.85
N GLU A 662 18.14 -22.90 14.44
CA GLU A 662 17.83 -21.61 13.81
C GLU A 662 19.09 -20.84 13.36
N ARG A 663 20.18 -20.91 14.15
CA ARG A 663 21.43 -20.22 13.80
C ARG A 663 22.04 -20.80 12.50
N CYS A 664 21.95 -22.12 12.27
CA CYS A 664 22.30 -22.75 11.00
C CYS A 664 21.35 -22.35 9.85
N VAL A 665 20.04 -22.32 10.08
CA VAL A 665 19.06 -21.89 9.05
C VAL A 665 19.31 -20.44 8.62
N ARG A 666 19.56 -19.53 9.58
CA ARG A 666 19.95 -18.13 9.30
C ARG A 666 21.25 -18.05 8.50
N SER A 667 22.27 -18.84 8.86
CA SER A 667 23.56 -18.88 8.15
C SER A 667 23.43 -19.37 6.70
N LEU A 668 22.58 -20.38 6.44
CA LEU A 668 22.28 -20.89 5.10
C LEU A 668 21.49 -19.87 4.25
N GLY A 669 20.65 -19.05 4.89
CA GLY A 669 19.80 -18.06 4.24
C GLY A 669 20.55 -17.10 3.32
N GLY A 670 21.71 -16.58 3.76
CA GLY A 670 22.51 -15.65 2.96
C GLY A 670 22.94 -16.24 1.61
N SER A 671 23.45 -17.47 1.62
CA SER A 671 23.82 -18.20 0.39
C SER A 671 22.60 -18.54 -0.46
N ARG A 672 21.54 -19.09 0.14
CA ARG A 672 20.31 -19.50 -0.58
C ARG A 672 19.62 -18.33 -1.28
N VAL A 673 19.45 -17.20 -0.58
CA VAL A 673 18.85 -15.98 -1.15
C VAL A 673 19.70 -15.41 -2.29
N THR A 674 21.02 -15.38 -2.13
CA THR A 674 21.92 -14.85 -3.16
C THR A 674 21.83 -15.66 -4.46
N ASP A 675 21.84 -16.98 -4.33
CA ASP A 675 21.76 -17.92 -5.46
C ASP A 675 20.37 -17.91 -6.15
N GLU A 676 19.27 -17.75 -5.40
CA GLU A 676 17.94 -17.59 -5.98
C GLU A 676 17.77 -16.25 -6.72
N ILE A 677 18.33 -15.14 -6.22
CA ILE A 677 18.31 -13.85 -6.95
C ILE A 677 18.98 -13.99 -8.32
N LEU A 678 20.11 -14.69 -8.41
CA LEU A 678 20.83 -14.93 -9.67
C LEU A 678 20.08 -15.86 -10.64
N ARG A 679 19.14 -16.69 -10.15
CA ARG A 679 18.25 -17.52 -10.99
C ARG A 679 16.99 -16.78 -11.45
N LEU A 680 16.57 -15.76 -10.70
CA LEU A 680 15.32 -15.03 -10.91
C LEU A 680 15.48 -13.74 -11.73
N VAL A 681 16.67 -13.50 -12.30
CA VAL A 681 16.94 -12.41 -13.26
C VAL A 681 17.21 -12.95 -14.67
N PRO A 682 16.64 -12.35 -15.73
CA PRO A 682 16.79 -12.86 -17.11
C PRO A 682 18.18 -12.59 -17.70
N ASN A 683 18.86 -11.53 -17.27
CA ASN A 683 20.23 -11.22 -17.66
C ASN A 683 21.06 -10.80 -16.44
N VAL A 684 21.95 -11.70 -16.00
CA VAL A 684 22.79 -11.50 -14.80
C VAL A 684 23.76 -10.32 -14.95
N GLN A 685 24.25 -10.02 -16.16
CA GLN A 685 25.21 -8.91 -16.35
C GLN A 685 24.51 -7.55 -16.32
N VAL A 686 23.35 -7.42 -16.99
CA VAL A 686 22.50 -6.22 -16.89
C VAL A 686 22.12 -5.96 -15.43
N PHE A 687 21.67 -7.00 -14.73
CA PHE A 687 21.36 -6.94 -13.30
C PHE A 687 22.55 -6.43 -12.46
N ARG A 688 23.76 -6.98 -12.67
CA ARG A 688 24.98 -6.57 -11.95
C ARG A 688 25.31 -5.10 -12.14
N ASP A 689 25.28 -4.62 -13.37
CA ASP A 689 25.71 -3.26 -13.69
C ASP A 689 24.67 -2.21 -13.27
N SER A 690 23.37 -2.54 -13.38
CA SER A 690 22.32 -1.74 -12.73
C SER A 690 22.45 -1.73 -11.20
N LEU A 691 22.76 -2.86 -10.58
CA LEU A 691 22.92 -2.94 -9.13
C LEU A 691 24.18 -2.22 -8.62
N ARG A 692 25.28 -2.17 -9.40
CA ARG A 692 26.42 -1.29 -9.12
C ARG A 692 26.00 0.18 -9.05
N CYS A 693 25.22 0.64 -10.04
CA CYS A 693 24.67 2.00 -10.07
C CYS A 693 23.80 2.29 -8.84
N ILE A 694 22.83 1.42 -8.53
CA ILE A 694 21.92 1.63 -7.39
C ILE A 694 22.66 1.56 -6.04
N LYS A 695 23.66 0.67 -5.87
CA LYS A 695 24.51 0.64 -4.67
C LYS A 695 25.28 1.95 -4.48
N LEU A 696 26.00 2.42 -5.52
CA LEU A 696 26.75 3.67 -5.46
C LEU A 696 25.85 4.88 -5.16
N TRP A 697 24.68 4.95 -5.82
CA TRP A 697 23.67 5.97 -5.56
C TRP A 697 23.20 5.91 -4.09
N ALA A 698 22.69 4.78 -3.61
CA ALA A 698 22.16 4.65 -2.25
C ALA A 698 23.21 4.98 -1.17
N GLN A 699 24.49 4.64 -1.40
CA GLN A 699 25.61 5.03 -0.54
C GLN A 699 25.85 6.55 -0.59
N ARG A 700 25.97 7.15 -1.78
CA ARG A 700 26.20 8.61 -1.96
C ARG A 700 25.06 9.45 -1.40
N ARG A 701 23.82 8.97 -1.48
CA ARG A 701 22.61 9.64 -0.94
C ARG A 701 22.35 9.35 0.56
N ALA A 702 23.21 8.58 1.24
CA ALA A 702 23.07 8.18 2.65
C ALA A 702 21.74 7.46 2.97
N ILE A 703 21.37 6.47 2.15
CA ILE A 703 20.19 5.61 2.34
C ILE A 703 20.55 4.11 2.24
N TYR A 704 21.78 3.76 2.62
CA TYR A 704 22.30 2.38 2.62
C TYR A 704 22.72 1.97 4.04
N SER A 705 21.77 1.55 4.88
CA SER A 705 22.04 0.97 6.22
C SER A 705 20.79 0.30 6.80
N ASN A 706 20.78 -1.03 6.88
CA ASN A 706 19.65 -1.79 7.45
C ASN A 706 19.47 -1.57 8.97
N VAL A 707 20.55 -1.28 9.70
CA VAL A 707 20.50 -1.05 11.14
C VAL A 707 19.76 0.26 11.45
N ASN A 708 20.07 1.32 10.70
CA ASN A 708 19.47 2.64 10.84
C ASN A 708 18.12 2.79 10.10
N GLY A 709 17.51 1.70 9.63
CA GLY A 709 16.17 1.68 9.05
C GLY A 709 16.05 1.95 7.54
N PHE A 710 17.17 2.03 6.82
CA PHE A 710 17.19 2.08 5.36
C PHE A 710 17.37 0.68 4.74
N LEU A 711 17.47 0.59 3.41
CA LEU A 711 17.70 -0.69 2.73
C LEU A 711 19.15 -1.17 2.86
N GLY A 712 19.32 -2.46 3.19
CA GLY A 712 20.59 -3.17 3.07
C GLY A 712 20.86 -3.71 1.66
N GLY A 713 22.08 -4.20 1.40
CA GLY A 713 22.52 -4.61 0.07
C GLY A 713 21.65 -5.68 -0.61
N VAL A 714 21.13 -6.65 0.15
CA VAL A 714 20.23 -7.70 -0.40
C VAL A 714 18.86 -7.14 -0.79
N ALA A 715 18.34 -6.14 -0.07
CA ALA A 715 17.09 -5.49 -0.41
C ALA A 715 17.23 -4.66 -1.71
N TRP A 716 18.32 -3.90 -1.85
CA TRP A 716 18.66 -3.22 -3.10
C TRP A 716 18.82 -4.20 -4.28
N ALA A 717 19.44 -5.35 -4.05
CA ALA A 717 19.54 -6.42 -5.06
C ALA A 717 18.17 -6.93 -5.49
N MET A 718 17.25 -7.18 -4.56
CA MET A 718 15.91 -7.66 -4.88
C MET A 718 15.06 -6.61 -5.62
N LEU A 719 15.19 -5.31 -5.29
CA LEU A 719 14.53 -4.26 -6.07
C LEU A 719 15.02 -4.24 -7.53
N VAL A 720 16.34 -4.25 -7.77
CA VAL A 720 16.91 -4.24 -9.12
C VAL A 720 16.53 -5.51 -9.89
N ALA A 721 16.57 -6.68 -9.23
CA ALA A 721 16.12 -7.93 -9.80
C ALA A 721 14.65 -7.90 -10.25
N ARG A 722 13.76 -7.27 -9.47
CA ARG A 722 12.35 -7.12 -9.83
C ARG A 722 12.16 -6.24 -11.07
N ILE A 723 12.95 -5.18 -11.25
CA ILE A 723 12.91 -4.38 -12.48
C ILE A 723 13.43 -5.19 -13.68
N CYS A 724 14.47 -6.01 -13.50
CA CYS A 724 14.97 -6.90 -14.56
C CYS A 724 13.91 -7.92 -15.02
N GLN A 725 13.08 -8.43 -14.11
CA GLN A 725 11.93 -9.29 -14.45
C GLN A 725 10.87 -8.57 -15.29
N LEU A 726 10.60 -7.30 -14.99
CA LEU A 726 9.58 -6.51 -15.66
C LEU A 726 10.02 -6.02 -17.06
N TYR A 727 11.32 -6.03 -17.35
CA TYR A 727 11.93 -5.57 -18.60
C TYR A 727 13.06 -6.53 -19.05
N PRO A 728 12.76 -7.79 -19.41
CA PRO A 728 13.77 -8.85 -19.55
C PRO A 728 14.83 -8.61 -20.63
N ASN A 729 14.49 -7.83 -21.67
CA ASN A 729 15.36 -7.54 -22.82
C ASN A 729 15.94 -6.11 -22.79
N ALA A 730 15.76 -5.38 -21.69
CA ALA A 730 16.34 -4.05 -21.51
C ALA A 730 17.79 -4.12 -20.99
N ILE A 731 18.54 -3.03 -21.21
CA ILE A 731 19.94 -2.90 -20.78
C ILE A 731 20.10 -1.98 -19.56
N ALA A 732 21.30 -1.95 -18.97
CA ALA A 732 21.49 -1.43 -17.62
C ALA A 732 21.05 0.03 -17.40
N GLY A 733 21.25 0.93 -18.38
CA GLY A 733 20.79 2.32 -18.29
C GLY A 733 19.26 2.45 -18.33
N ALA A 734 18.58 1.63 -19.13
CA ALA A 734 17.13 1.55 -19.17
C ALA A 734 16.56 0.97 -17.86
N ILE A 735 17.15 -0.12 -17.35
CA ILE A 735 16.79 -0.69 -16.04
C ILE A 735 16.94 0.34 -14.91
N VAL A 736 18.02 1.12 -14.89
CA VAL A 736 18.22 2.20 -13.88
C VAL A 736 17.17 3.31 -14.00
N SER A 737 16.73 3.68 -15.22
CA SER A 737 15.61 4.61 -15.41
C SER A 737 14.29 4.05 -14.88
N ARG A 738 13.91 2.84 -15.32
CA ARG A 738 12.67 2.18 -14.88
C ARG A 738 12.67 1.92 -13.38
N PHE A 739 13.82 1.65 -12.78
CA PHE A 739 13.99 1.49 -11.33
C PHE A 739 13.49 2.71 -10.56
N PHE A 740 13.98 3.93 -10.86
CA PHE A 740 13.56 5.11 -10.09
C PHE A 740 12.08 5.44 -10.29
N ILE A 741 11.60 5.35 -11.54
CA ILE A 741 10.20 5.63 -11.88
C ILE A 741 9.25 4.66 -11.15
N ILE A 742 9.58 3.36 -11.14
CA ILE A 742 8.74 2.32 -10.52
C ILE A 742 8.86 2.33 -9.00
N MET A 743 10.06 2.50 -8.43
CA MET A 743 10.22 2.54 -6.97
C MET A 743 9.65 3.81 -6.33
N TYR A 744 9.62 4.93 -7.05
CA TYR A 744 8.89 6.13 -6.62
C TYR A 744 7.36 5.94 -6.66
N ARG A 745 6.84 5.19 -7.64
CA ARG A 745 5.40 4.94 -7.85
C ARG A 745 4.90 3.64 -7.21
N TRP A 746 5.72 2.92 -6.45
CA TRP A 746 5.35 1.63 -5.88
C TRP A 746 4.35 1.81 -4.72
N SER A 747 3.25 1.05 -4.73
CA SER A 747 2.14 1.16 -3.78
C SER A 747 2.45 0.54 -2.42
N TRP A 748 3.48 1.05 -1.73
CA TRP A 748 3.86 0.62 -0.38
C TRP A 748 2.66 0.71 0.58
N PRO A 749 2.34 -0.34 1.36
CA PRO A 749 3.17 -1.49 1.73
C PRO A 749 2.98 -2.76 0.88
N GLN A 750 2.53 -2.68 -0.39
CA GLN A 750 2.47 -3.85 -1.27
C GLN A 750 3.88 -4.49 -1.41
N PRO A 751 4.03 -5.82 -1.28
CA PRO A 751 5.35 -6.45 -1.19
C PRO A 751 6.04 -6.60 -2.56
N VAL A 752 7.35 -6.35 -2.57
CA VAL A 752 8.22 -6.73 -3.69
C VAL A 752 8.56 -8.21 -3.59
N LEU A 753 8.00 -9.02 -4.49
CA LEU A 753 8.22 -10.47 -4.61
C LEU A 753 8.99 -10.79 -5.90
N LEU A 754 10.01 -11.65 -5.83
CA LEU A 754 10.74 -12.14 -7.01
C LEU A 754 10.22 -13.48 -7.55
N LYS A 755 9.55 -14.27 -6.71
CA LYS A 755 8.76 -15.45 -7.08
C LYS A 755 7.61 -15.59 -6.10
N GLN A 756 6.68 -16.52 -6.35
CA GLN A 756 5.64 -16.82 -5.37
C GLN A 756 6.26 -17.38 -4.09
N ILE A 757 5.63 -17.11 -2.95
CA ILE A 757 6.09 -17.63 -1.66
C ILE A 757 5.74 -19.11 -1.60
N GLU A 758 6.77 -19.96 -1.58
CA GLU A 758 6.64 -21.41 -1.54
C GLU A 758 6.40 -21.90 -0.10
N GLU A 759 5.45 -22.82 0.09
CA GLU A 759 5.36 -23.62 1.30
C GLU A 759 6.45 -24.69 1.29
N GLY A 760 7.30 -24.70 2.32
CA GLY A 760 8.44 -25.59 2.43
C GLY A 760 8.30 -26.62 3.57
N PRO A 761 9.28 -27.54 3.70
CA PRO A 761 9.12 -28.78 4.46
C PRO A 761 9.24 -28.67 6.00
N LEU A 762 9.01 -27.48 6.59
CA LEU A 762 9.13 -27.20 8.01
C LEU A 762 8.03 -26.25 8.53
N GLN A 763 7.64 -26.43 9.78
CA GLN A 763 6.75 -25.52 10.52
C GLN A 763 7.53 -24.31 11.06
N VAL A 764 8.16 -23.55 10.16
CA VAL A 764 8.85 -22.27 10.49
C VAL A 764 8.04 -21.08 10.01
N ARG A 765 8.16 -19.93 10.70
CA ARG A 765 7.50 -18.69 10.26
C ARG A 765 8.04 -18.25 8.90
N VAL A 766 7.16 -18.22 7.91
CA VAL A 766 7.34 -17.55 6.62
C VAL A 766 6.63 -16.19 6.68
N TRP A 767 7.17 -15.16 6.02
CA TRP A 767 6.56 -13.83 6.00
C TRP A 767 5.14 -13.89 5.45
N ASN A 768 4.16 -13.53 6.27
CA ASN A 768 2.75 -13.54 5.89
C ASN A 768 1.98 -12.45 6.65
N PRO A 769 1.64 -11.32 6.00
CA PRO A 769 0.94 -10.21 6.66
C PRO A 769 -0.53 -10.51 6.95
N LYS A 770 -1.15 -11.53 6.31
CA LYS A 770 -2.48 -11.99 6.72
C LYS A 770 -2.39 -12.60 8.13
N VAL A 771 -1.44 -13.51 8.35
CA VAL A 771 -1.31 -14.28 9.61
C VAL A 771 -0.61 -13.53 10.74
N TYR A 772 0.49 -12.82 10.46
CA TYR A 772 1.33 -12.24 11.51
C TYR A 772 1.20 -10.70 11.57
N PRO A 773 0.68 -10.11 12.66
CA PRO A 773 0.54 -8.65 12.79
C PRO A 773 1.87 -7.88 12.64
N GLY A 774 2.98 -8.48 13.09
CA GLY A 774 4.32 -7.92 12.89
C GLY A 774 4.79 -7.92 11.44
N ASP A 775 4.25 -8.80 10.59
CA ASP A 775 4.52 -8.77 9.14
C ASP A 775 3.63 -7.77 8.41
N ARG A 776 2.43 -7.48 8.95
CA ARG A 776 1.47 -6.49 8.45
C ARG A 776 1.90 -5.04 8.71
N SER A 777 2.77 -4.79 9.68
CA SER A 777 3.31 -3.45 10.00
C SER A 777 4.57 -3.08 9.21
N HIS A 778 5.10 -3.95 8.35
CA HIS A 778 6.24 -3.65 7.49
C HIS A 778 5.89 -2.58 6.45
N ARG A 779 6.58 -1.43 6.49
CA ARG A 779 6.27 -0.25 5.66
C ARG A 779 6.66 -0.37 4.18
N MET A 780 7.80 -1.00 3.89
CA MET A 780 8.29 -1.22 2.53
C MET A 780 8.76 -2.66 2.35
N PRO A 781 7.86 -3.67 2.38
CA PRO A 781 8.26 -5.07 2.46
C PRO A 781 8.90 -5.56 1.15
N ILE A 782 10.13 -6.07 1.26
CA ILE A 782 10.88 -6.68 0.16
C ILE A 782 11.28 -8.09 0.61
N ILE A 783 10.76 -9.10 -0.07
CA ILE A 783 10.70 -10.46 0.47
C ILE A 783 11.76 -11.35 -0.16
N THR A 784 12.51 -12.07 0.68
CA THR A 784 13.58 -12.96 0.24
C THR A 784 12.99 -14.17 -0.52
N PRO A 785 13.46 -14.48 -1.75
CA PRO A 785 12.87 -15.55 -2.56
C PRO A 785 13.12 -16.96 -2.00
N ALA A 786 14.23 -17.20 -1.30
CA ALA A 786 14.51 -18.52 -0.75
C ALA A 786 13.68 -18.80 0.51
N TYR A 787 13.15 -20.01 0.63
CA TYR A 787 12.43 -20.48 1.82
C TYR A 787 13.38 -20.63 3.04
N PRO A 788 12.92 -20.32 4.27
CA PRO A 788 11.67 -19.60 4.58
C PRO A 788 11.77 -18.13 4.18
N ALA A 789 10.77 -17.64 3.44
CA ALA A 789 10.77 -16.27 2.94
C ALA A 789 10.59 -15.27 4.11
N MET A 790 11.37 -14.19 4.11
CA MET A 790 11.41 -13.18 5.17
C MET A 790 11.45 -11.76 4.58
N CYS A 791 11.00 -10.77 5.36
CA CYS A 791 11.12 -9.36 4.98
C CYS A 791 12.53 -8.83 5.26
N ALA A 792 13.26 -8.47 4.20
CA ALA A 792 14.60 -7.89 4.28
C ALA A 792 14.62 -6.40 4.71
N THR A 793 13.45 -5.82 4.97
CA THR A 793 13.22 -4.38 5.25
C THR A 793 12.30 -4.14 6.45
N HIS A 794 12.22 -5.10 7.36
CA HIS A 794 11.45 -5.00 8.63
C HIS A 794 11.89 -3.83 9.53
N ASN A 795 13.07 -3.23 9.28
CA ASN A 795 13.57 -2.06 10.00
C ASN A 795 13.10 -0.70 9.43
N VAL A 796 12.34 -0.65 8.34
CA VAL A 796 11.91 0.64 7.74
C VAL A 796 10.87 1.34 8.62
N THR A 797 11.14 2.60 8.97
CA THR A 797 10.32 3.50 9.79
C THR A 797 9.53 4.50 8.92
N ALA A 798 8.69 5.36 9.51
CA ALA A 798 7.95 6.36 8.72
C ALA A 798 8.91 7.40 8.08
N SER A 799 9.90 7.87 8.84
CA SER A 799 10.88 8.85 8.39
C SER A 799 11.76 8.28 7.28
N THR A 800 12.30 7.07 7.48
CA THR A 800 13.19 6.42 6.51
C THR A 800 12.45 6.05 5.22
N GLN A 801 11.18 5.63 5.30
CA GLN A 801 10.28 5.51 4.15
C GLN A 801 10.14 6.84 3.39
N MET A 802 9.83 7.95 4.10
CA MET A 802 9.65 9.26 3.49
C MET A 802 10.92 9.75 2.77
N ILE A 803 12.09 9.57 3.39
CA ILE A 803 13.41 9.94 2.82
C ILE A 803 13.70 9.13 1.56
N MET A 804 13.46 7.81 1.57
CA MET A 804 13.72 6.97 0.39
C MET A 804 12.78 7.32 -0.76
N THR A 805 11.50 7.64 -0.50
CA THR A 805 10.56 8.13 -1.52
C THR A 805 10.99 9.50 -2.08
N GLU A 806 11.50 10.41 -1.25
CA GLU A 806 12.07 11.70 -1.69
C GLU A 806 13.27 11.49 -2.63
N GLU A 807 14.19 10.58 -2.29
CA GLU A 807 15.38 10.29 -3.08
C GLU A 807 15.08 9.45 -4.34
N PHE A 808 14.09 8.55 -4.32
CA PHE A 808 13.60 7.88 -5.55
C PHE A 808 13.06 8.88 -6.56
N LYS A 809 12.28 9.87 -6.10
CA LYS A 809 11.78 10.95 -6.95
C LYS A 809 12.92 11.75 -7.58
N LYS A 810 13.90 12.18 -6.78
CA LYS A 810 15.11 12.86 -7.26
C LYS A 810 15.89 12.00 -8.26
N GLY A 811 15.99 10.70 -8.02
CA GLY A 811 16.59 9.75 -8.95
C GLY A 811 15.91 9.74 -10.32
N ALA A 812 14.57 9.73 -10.36
CA ALA A 812 13.81 9.84 -11.60
C ALA A 812 14.03 11.20 -12.28
N ASP A 813 13.88 12.31 -11.54
CA ASP A 813 14.09 13.69 -12.04
C ASP A 813 15.53 13.93 -12.58
N ILE A 814 16.52 13.17 -12.11
CA ILE A 814 17.90 13.19 -12.62
C ILE A 814 18.03 12.30 -13.86
N VAL A 815 17.60 11.03 -13.80
CA VAL A 815 17.81 10.08 -14.90
C VAL A 815 17.00 10.44 -16.15
N ASP A 816 15.79 10.98 -16.00
CA ASP A 816 15.02 11.52 -17.12
C ASP A 816 15.78 12.66 -17.83
N ARG A 817 16.45 13.53 -17.05
CA ARG A 817 17.35 14.56 -17.62
C ARG A 817 18.59 13.96 -18.29
N VAL A 818 19.16 12.87 -17.76
CA VAL A 818 20.30 12.18 -18.41
C VAL A 818 19.86 11.60 -19.75
N ILE A 819 18.71 10.95 -19.82
CA ILE A 819 18.15 10.38 -21.06
C ILE A 819 18.01 11.48 -22.13
N VAL A 820 17.42 12.63 -21.81
CA VAL A 820 17.29 13.75 -22.76
C VAL A 820 18.55 14.63 -22.90
N GLY A 821 19.70 14.21 -22.37
CA GLY A 821 21.00 14.89 -22.55
C GLY A 821 21.15 16.23 -21.81
N LYS A 822 20.35 16.46 -20.76
CA LYS A 822 20.31 17.68 -19.94
C LYS A 822 20.91 17.48 -18.53
N ALA A 823 21.54 16.33 -18.28
CA ALA A 823 22.23 15.99 -17.05
C ALA A 823 23.33 14.95 -17.32
N THR A 824 24.20 14.74 -16.34
CA THR A 824 25.21 13.66 -16.34
C THR A 824 25.00 12.69 -15.19
N TRP A 825 25.48 11.44 -15.32
CA TRP A 825 25.41 10.43 -14.26
C TRP A 825 26.12 10.87 -12.96
N ALA A 826 27.14 11.75 -13.03
CA ALA A 826 27.75 12.38 -11.87
C ALA A 826 26.76 13.15 -10.98
N GLU A 827 25.66 13.70 -11.52
CA GLU A 827 24.60 14.34 -10.72
C GLU A 827 23.82 13.33 -9.88
N LEU A 828 23.64 12.09 -10.37
CA LEU A 828 22.99 11.02 -9.61
C LEU A 828 23.87 10.55 -8.45
N PHE A 829 25.19 10.53 -8.65
CA PHE A 829 26.18 10.13 -7.63
C PHE A 829 26.69 11.30 -6.78
N ALA A 830 26.01 12.45 -6.83
CA ALA A 830 26.28 13.60 -5.97
C ALA A 830 26.03 13.23 -4.50
N LYS A 831 27.01 13.56 -3.64
CA LYS A 831 26.98 13.34 -2.19
C LYS A 831 25.71 13.96 -1.55
N HIS A 832 25.22 13.32 -0.50
CA HIS A 832 24.14 13.80 0.34
C HIS A 832 24.43 15.19 0.91
N ASP A 833 23.38 15.97 1.13
CA ASP A 833 23.41 17.29 1.77
C ASP A 833 23.13 17.21 3.30
N PHE A 834 23.10 16.01 3.89
CA PHE A 834 22.63 15.73 5.26
C PHE A 834 22.99 16.79 6.31
N PHE A 835 24.27 17.12 6.50
CA PHE A 835 24.76 18.08 7.52
C PHE A 835 24.50 19.57 7.19
N HIS A 836 23.96 19.84 6.00
CA HIS A 836 23.48 21.14 5.55
C HIS A 836 21.94 21.20 5.47
N LYS A 837 21.27 20.05 5.27
CA LYS A 837 19.81 19.92 5.04
C LYS A 837 18.96 20.32 6.26
N TYR A 838 19.44 20.04 7.48
CA TYR A 838 18.70 20.31 8.71
C TYR A 838 19.30 21.48 9.53
N ARG A 839 18.44 22.23 10.21
CA ARG A 839 18.82 23.31 11.13
C ARG A 839 19.22 22.80 12.51
N TYR A 840 18.64 21.66 12.92
CA TYR A 840 18.83 21.01 14.21
C TYR A 840 19.12 19.53 13.99
N TYR A 841 19.99 18.97 14.82
CA TYR A 841 20.29 17.55 14.88
C TYR A 841 20.25 17.09 16.33
N LEU A 842 20.01 15.80 16.54
CA LEU A 842 20.42 15.11 17.76
C LEU A 842 21.78 14.48 17.53
N GLN A 843 22.59 14.50 18.58
CA GLN A 843 23.90 13.88 18.66
C GLN A 843 23.80 12.81 19.75
N VAL A 844 24.01 11.55 19.36
CA VAL A 844 24.03 10.39 20.27
C VAL A 844 25.48 9.97 20.41
N ILE A 845 26.04 10.10 21.61
CA ILE A 845 27.46 9.87 21.89
C ILE A 845 27.58 8.65 22.79
N ALA A 846 28.29 7.64 22.33
CA ALA A 846 28.65 6.45 23.10
C ALA A 846 30.16 6.45 23.34
N SER A 847 30.62 6.31 24.58
CA SER A 847 32.06 6.31 24.89
C SER A 847 32.45 5.38 26.02
N THR A 848 33.71 4.93 26.00
CA THR A 848 34.32 4.01 26.97
C THR A 848 35.83 4.26 27.10
N GLY A 849 36.46 3.69 28.13
CA GLY A 849 37.91 3.73 28.34
C GLY A 849 38.73 2.68 27.57
N ASN A 850 38.11 1.84 26.72
CA ASN A 850 38.77 0.68 26.11
C ASN A 850 38.29 0.45 24.66
N ALA A 851 39.20 0.18 23.73
CA ALA A 851 38.88 0.07 22.30
C ALA A 851 37.96 -1.12 21.94
N ASP A 852 38.24 -2.32 22.48
CA ASP A 852 37.44 -3.53 22.22
C ASP A 852 36.04 -3.41 22.83
N LEU A 853 35.95 -2.74 23.98
CA LEU A 853 34.70 -2.44 24.66
C LEU A 853 33.90 -1.37 23.91
N GLN A 854 34.58 -0.35 23.36
CA GLN A 854 33.96 0.67 22.52
C GLN A 854 33.28 0.06 21.29
N LEU A 855 33.94 -0.88 20.60
CA LEU A 855 33.39 -1.51 19.41
C LEU A 855 32.05 -2.23 19.72
N LYS A 856 31.99 -2.95 20.85
CA LYS A 856 30.77 -3.60 21.34
C LYS A 856 29.70 -2.60 21.78
N TRP A 857 30.10 -1.55 22.49
CA TRP A 857 29.19 -0.53 23.01
C TRP A 857 28.58 0.32 21.90
N ALA A 858 29.39 0.82 20.97
CA ALA A 858 28.95 1.60 19.82
C ALA A 858 28.02 0.79 18.91
N GLY A 859 28.34 -0.48 18.61
CA GLY A 859 27.45 -1.36 17.85
C GLY A 859 26.13 -1.65 18.57
N THR A 860 26.18 -1.81 19.90
CA THR A 860 24.97 -1.95 20.73
C THR A 860 24.10 -0.68 20.66
N VAL A 861 24.70 0.50 20.79
CA VAL A 861 24.02 1.80 20.67
C VAL A 861 23.41 1.97 19.28
N GLU A 862 24.16 1.70 18.20
CA GLU A 862 23.66 1.79 16.82
C GLU A 862 22.43 0.90 16.58
N SER A 863 22.46 -0.34 17.11
CA SER A 863 21.34 -1.28 17.03
C SER A 863 20.02 -0.80 17.70
N ARG A 864 20.10 0.29 18.48
CA ARG A 864 18.97 0.93 19.17
C ARG A 864 18.58 2.29 18.59
N ILE A 865 19.34 2.88 17.66
CA ILE A 865 19.05 4.23 17.10
C ILE A 865 17.70 4.26 16.39
N ARG A 866 17.34 3.19 15.67
CA ARG A 866 16.02 3.06 15.04
C ARG A 866 14.87 3.20 16.05
N GLN A 867 15.04 2.72 17.28
CA GLN A 867 14.02 2.77 18.33
C GLN A 867 13.88 4.19 18.89
N LEU A 868 14.95 5.00 18.88
CA LEU A 868 14.87 6.45 19.12
C LEU A 868 14.12 7.15 17.98
N VAL A 869 14.45 6.85 16.72
CA VAL A 869 13.74 7.39 15.53
C VAL A 869 12.25 7.08 15.59
N MET A 870 11.87 5.83 15.87
CA MET A 870 10.47 5.41 16.01
C MET A 870 9.76 6.11 17.18
N LYS A 871 10.45 6.42 18.29
CA LYS A 871 9.86 7.21 19.40
C LYS A 871 9.76 8.71 19.06
N LEU A 872 10.67 9.24 18.24
CA LEU A 872 10.62 10.62 17.74
C LEU A 872 9.49 10.83 16.71
N GLU A 873 9.13 9.79 15.94
CA GLU A 873 8.00 9.80 14.99
C GLU A 873 6.62 10.01 15.65
N TYR A 874 6.52 9.95 16.99
CA TYR A 874 5.30 10.28 17.75
C TYR A 874 5.29 11.71 18.33
N VAL A 875 6.32 12.52 18.09
CA VAL A 875 6.38 13.91 18.59
C VAL A 875 5.71 14.84 17.59
N GLU A 876 4.45 15.22 17.84
CA GLU A 876 3.54 15.90 16.90
C GLU A 876 4.17 17.01 16.04
N SER A 877 5.03 17.86 16.64
CA SER A 877 5.62 19.01 15.95
C SER A 877 6.93 18.71 15.17
N LEU A 878 7.30 17.43 15.04
CA LEU A 878 8.44 16.92 14.29
C LEU A 878 7.95 16.15 13.04
N ILE A 879 8.22 16.70 11.85
CA ILE A 879 7.85 16.09 10.56
C ILE A 879 8.72 14.85 10.26
N LEU A 880 10.00 14.90 10.64
CA LEU A 880 10.98 13.89 10.22
C LEU A 880 12.13 13.75 11.23
N ALA A 881 12.48 12.51 11.56
CA ALA A 881 13.73 12.14 12.22
C ALA A 881 14.62 11.34 11.24
N HIS A 882 15.64 11.96 10.67
CA HIS A 882 16.54 11.36 9.68
C HIS A 882 17.82 10.83 10.36
N PRO A 883 17.95 9.52 10.67
CA PRO A 883 19.20 8.96 11.19
C PRO A 883 20.29 8.95 10.10
N PHE A 884 21.52 9.35 10.42
CA PHE A 884 22.65 9.19 9.50
C PHE A 884 23.12 7.74 9.45
N THR A 885 23.65 7.29 8.31
CA THR A 885 23.90 5.85 8.05
C THR A 885 25.19 5.29 8.65
N ARG A 886 25.95 6.09 9.41
CA ARG A 886 27.19 5.66 10.10
C ARG A 886 27.43 6.49 11.37
N GLY A 887 28.14 5.90 12.33
CA GLY A 887 28.80 6.65 13.40
C GLY A 887 30.06 7.37 12.93
N PHE A 888 30.57 8.27 13.78
CA PHE A 888 31.86 8.94 13.65
C PHE A 888 32.71 8.60 14.87
N GLU A 889 33.81 7.89 14.65
CA GLU A 889 34.72 7.45 15.70
C GLU A 889 35.77 8.52 16.03
N GLN A 890 36.09 8.67 17.31
CA GLN A 890 37.08 9.60 17.83
C GLN A 890 37.82 8.97 19.03
N THR A 891 39.11 9.28 19.15
CA THR A 891 39.92 8.94 20.34
C THR A 891 40.43 10.23 20.96
N PHE A 892 40.27 10.36 22.27
CA PHE A 892 40.69 11.54 23.03
C PHE A 892 41.73 11.16 24.08
N TYR A 893 42.77 11.98 24.18
CA TYR A 893 43.86 11.84 25.15
C TYR A 893 43.56 12.75 26.34
N CYS A 894 43.08 12.21 27.46
CA CYS A 894 42.76 13.00 28.66
C CYS A 894 43.90 12.92 29.68
N ILE A 895 44.27 14.07 30.27
CA ILE A 895 45.34 14.18 31.28
C ILE A 895 44.80 14.28 32.72
N SER A 896 43.48 14.14 32.91
CA SER A 896 42.84 14.09 34.23
C SER A 896 41.47 13.42 34.16
N ASP A 897 41.00 12.86 35.28
CA ASP A 897 39.66 12.27 35.41
C ASP A 897 38.52 13.25 35.14
N GLU A 898 38.79 14.56 35.27
CA GLU A 898 37.81 15.60 34.95
C GLU A 898 37.69 15.80 33.43
N GLU A 899 38.81 15.80 32.69
CA GLU A 899 38.73 15.74 31.22
C GLU A 899 38.06 14.45 30.73
N VAL A 900 38.33 13.30 31.37
CA VAL A 900 37.64 12.02 31.05
C VAL A 900 36.13 12.16 31.21
N LYS A 901 35.66 12.68 32.35
CA LYS A 901 34.23 12.89 32.61
C LYS A 901 33.60 13.86 31.62
N GLN A 902 34.26 14.98 31.30
CA GLN A 902 33.74 15.96 30.36
C GLN A 902 33.62 15.39 28.95
N VAL A 903 34.64 14.66 28.46
CA VAL A 903 34.60 13.98 27.15
C VAL A 903 33.54 12.89 27.13
N ALA A 904 33.44 12.06 28.18
CA ALA A 904 32.40 11.04 28.31
C ALA A 904 30.97 11.64 28.38
N GLN A 905 30.84 12.88 28.85
CA GLN A 905 29.60 13.67 28.84
C GLN A 905 29.39 14.46 27.53
N GLY A 906 30.21 14.24 26.49
CA GLY A 906 30.09 14.91 25.20
C GLY A 906 30.53 16.38 25.17
N THR A 907 31.20 16.84 26.24
CA THR A 907 31.74 18.21 26.38
C THR A 907 33.25 18.16 26.17
N ILE A 908 33.68 18.35 24.92
CA ILE A 908 35.10 18.23 24.54
C ILE A 908 35.72 19.64 24.45
N SER A 909 36.84 19.86 25.14
CA SER A 909 37.52 21.15 25.13
C SER A 909 38.38 21.36 23.88
N ASP A 910 38.61 22.63 23.53
CA ASP A 910 39.45 23.05 22.41
C ASP A 910 40.94 22.66 22.58
N ALA A 911 41.34 22.24 23.79
CA ALA A 911 42.66 21.68 24.10
C ALA A 911 42.69 20.17 23.87
N VAL A 912 41.69 19.43 24.37
CA VAL A 912 41.57 17.97 24.16
C VAL A 912 41.39 17.64 22.67
N LEU A 913 40.63 18.46 21.92
CA LEU A 913 40.45 18.32 20.46
C LEU A 913 41.73 18.46 19.63
N LYS A 914 42.79 19.07 20.17
CA LYS A 914 44.05 19.34 19.45
C LYS A 914 45.23 18.50 19.94
N ARG A 915 45.09 17.85 21.09
CA ARG A 915 46.12 17.02 21.74
C ARG A 915 46.26 15.68 21.00
N LYS A 916 47.49 15.29 20.69
CA LYS A 916 47.84 14.03 20.03
C LYS A 916 48.51 13.03 20.99
N VAL A 917 48.73 11.81 20.49
CA VAL A 917 49.67 10.81 21.06
C VAL A 917 51.03 11.44 21.38
N GLU A 918 51.54 12.28 20.47
CA GLU A 918 52.85 12.94 20.53
C GLU A 918 52.99 13.91 21.72
N ASP A 919 51.87 14.43 22.25
CA ASP A 919 51.83 15.41 23.34
C ASP A 919 51.64 14.77 24.73
N ALA A 920 51.53 13.44 24.82
CA ALA A 920 51.28 12.71 26.07
C ALA A 920 52.59 12.28 26.73
N ASP A 921 53.04 13.04 27.73
CA ASP A 921 54.37 12.89 28.33
C ASP A 921 54.56 11.56 29.09
N SER A 922 55.74 10.96 28.97
CA SER A 922 55.87 9.50 28.89
C SER A 922 55.95 8.74 30.24
N LYS A 923 55.14 9.10 31.24
CA LYS A 923 55.19 8.47 32.58
C LYS A 923 53.87 8.15 33.29
N ASP A 924 52.73 8.54 32.75
CA ASP A 924 51.44 8.00 33.16
C ASP A 924 50.61 7.66 31.91
N THR A 925 49.87 6.55 31.92
CA THR A 925 49.03 6.16 30.78
C THR A 925 47.76 7.02 30.79
N GLY A 926 47.87 8.25 30.29
CA GLY A 926 46.79 9.23 30.25
C GLY A 926 45.49 8.63 29.70
N ASN A 927 44.43 8.75 30.50
CA ASN A 927 43.17 8.03 30.31
C ASN A 927 42.59 8.28 28.91
N LEU A 928 42.64 7.24 28.06
CA LEU A 928 42.09 7.29 26.71
C LEU A 928 40.57 7.18 26.77
N VAL A 929 39.87 8.10 26.10
CA VAL A 929 38.42 7.98 25.89
C VAL A 929 38.16 7.72 24.41
N TYR A 930 37.63 6.54 24.12
CA TYR A 930 37.14 6.16 22.80
C TYR A 930 35.68 6.56 22.71
N SER A 931 35.26 7.15 21.59
CA SER A 931 33.92 7.69 21.41
C SER A 931 33.41 7.43 20.00
N THR A 932 32.12 7.13 19.89
CA THR A 932 31.41 6.99 18.61
C THR A 932 30.16 7.85 18.66
N THR A 933 30.09 8.81 17.74
CA THR A 933 29.02 9.80 17.65
C THR A 933 28.11 9.52 16.46
N PHE A 934 26.81 9.41 16.70
CA PHE A 934 25.78 9.27 15.68
C PHE A 934 24.90 10.52 15.61
N TYR A 935 24.31 10.78 14.44
CA TYR A 935 23.51 11.99 14.20
C TYR A 935 22.10 11.67 13.69
N ILE A 936 21.10 12.42 14.15
CA ILE A 936 19.72 12.39 13.62
C ILE A 936 19.33 13.81 13.22
N GLY A 937 19.11 14.07 11.94
CA GLY A 937 18.60 15.36 11.43
C GLY A 937 17.12 15.53 11.73
N LEU A 938 16.72 16.71 12.24
CA LEU A 938 15.34 17.00 12.63
C LEU A 938 14.68 18.00 11.67
N ALA A 939 13.58 17.60 11.01
CA ALA A 939 12.66 18.53 10.37
C ALA A 939 11.52 18.86 11.34
N ILE A 940 11.47 20.09 11.82
CA ILE A 940 10.47 20.61 12.75
C ILE A 940 9.48 21.46 11.92
N GLU A 941 8.19 21.39 12.21
CA GLU A 941 7.20 22.18 11.48
C GLU A 941 7.49 23.70 11.52
N PRO A 942 7.04 24.48 10.52
CA PRO A 942 6.95 25.94 10.62
C PRO A 942 6.12 26.41 11.83
N ARG A 943 6.23 27.69 12.20
CA ARG A 943 5.40 28.29 13.25
C ARG A 943 4.07 28.75 12.63
N GLN A 944 2.94 28.27 13.16
CA GLN A 944 1.62 28.77 12.76
C GLN A 944 1.50 30.26 13.10
N ALA A 945 0.99 31.05 12.14
CA ALA A 945 0.85 32.49 12.27
C ALA A 945 -0.09 32.86 13.44
N GLY A 946 0.22 33.93 14.17
CA GLY A 946 -0.55 34.39 15.33
C GLY A 946 -0.14 33.79 16.68
N THR A 947 0.54 32.63 16.72
CA THR A 947 1.03 32.07 17.99
C THR A 947 2.11 32.95 18.63
N VAL A 948 2.02 33.25 19.92
CA VAL A 948 3.00 34.06 20.70
C VAL A 948 3.64 33.20 21.81
N GLY A 949 4.92 33.42 22.11
CA GLY A 949 5.69 32.67 23.12
C GLY A 949 6.92 31.93 22.56
N PRO A 950 7.78 31.38 23.43
CA PRO A 950 8.94 30.58 23.04
C PRO A 950 8.51 29.19 22.55
N ARG A 951 8.98 28.77 21.37
CA ARG A 951 8.75 27.40 20.88
C ARG A 951 9.83 26.48 21.41
N GLN A 952 9.47 25.64 22.37
CA GLN A 952 10.31 24.54 22.85
C GLN A 952 9.79 23.23 22.26
N LEU A 953 10.65 22.51 21.53
CA LEU A 953 10.41 21.13 21.14
C LEU A 953 10.83 20.25 22.32
N ASP A 954 9.88 19.60 22.99
CA ASP A 954 10.21 18.59 23.98
C ASP A 954 10.43 17.22 23.31
N ILE A 955 11.55 16.60 23.66
CA ILE A 955 12.03 15.28 23.26
C ILE A 955 12.68 14.55 24.45
N SER A 956 12.41 15.02 25.68
CA SER A 956 12.93 14.42 26.91
C SER A 956 12.46 12.98 27.05
N TYR A 957 11.17 12.69 26.83
CA TYR A 957 10.63 11.32 26.85
C TYR A 957 11.33 10.38 25.84
N PRO A 958 11.37 10.64 24.51
CA PRO A 958 12.02 9.73 23.57
C PRO A 958 13.52 9.54 23.83
N THR A 959 14.25 10.58 24.25
CA THR A 959 15.69 10.46 24.53
C THR A 959 15.98 9.74 25.85
N GLN A 960 15.23 10.00 26.92
CA GLN A 960 15.37 9.24 28.19
C GLN A 960 15.03 7.77 28.00
N GLU A 961 13.96 7.44 27.28
CA GLU A 961 13.54 6.08 27.01
C GLU A 961 14.56 5.30 26.18
N PHE A 962 15.16 5.95 25.17
CA PHE A 962 16.29 5.37 24.44
C PHE A 962 17.50 5.15 25.37
N THR A 963 17.87 6.13 26.21
CA THR A 963 18.98 5.99 27.15
C THR A 963 18.76 4.81 28.12
N LYS A 964 17.54 4.61 28.64
CA LYS A 964 17.18 3.41 29.41
C LYS A 964 17.34 2.13 28.57
N LEU A 965 16.81 2.11 27.35
CA LEU A 965 16.84 0.94 26.46
C LEU A 965 18.26 0.45 26.14
N VAL A 966 19.23 1.36 25.97
CA VAL A 966 20.64 0.96 25.74
C VAL A 966 21.28 0.44 27.03
N ARG A 967 21.02 1.08 28.19
CA ARG A 967 21.53 0.68 29.51
C ARG A 967 21.03 -0.68 30.03
N ILE A 968 20.07 -1.31 29.35
CA ILE A 968 19.58 -2.68 29.64
C ILE A 968 20.55 -3.77 29.11
N TRP A 969 21.57 -3.42 28.33
CA TRP A 969 22.57 -4.38 27.87
C TRP A 969 23.34 -5.01 29.04
N GLU A 970 23.45 -6.34 29.07
CA GLU A 970 23.98 -7.12 30.20
C GLU A 970 25.45 -6.82 30.55
N GLN A 971 26.20 -6.25 29.62
CA GLN A 971 27.60 -5.84 29.82
C GLN A 971 27.73 -4.33 30.14
N PHE A 972 26.63 -3.59 30.31
CA PHE A 972 26.68 -2.15 30.58
C PHE A 972 27.17 -1.86 32.01
N GLU A 973 28.28 -1.14 32.10
CA GLU A 973 28.88 -0.68 33.35
C GLU A 973 28.87 0.86 33.42
N GLU A 974 28.10 1.45 34.32
CA GLU A 974 28.02 2.93 34.46
C GLU A 974 29.34 3.58 34.92
N SER A 975 30.31 2.78 35.40
CA SER A 975 31.67 3.24 35.74
C SER A 975 32.65 3.28 34.56
N SER A 976 32.43 2.50 33.49
CA SER A 976 33.36 2.36 32.36
C SER A 976 32.76 2.75 31.00
N MET A 977 31.43 2.94 30.94
CA MET A 977 30.68 3.30 29.75
C MET A 977 29.78 4.52 29.96
N SER A 978 29.68 5.38 28.96
CA SER A 978 28.71 6.48 28.92
C SER A 978 27.86 6.48 27.65
N ILE A 979 26.65 7.04 27.78
CA ILE A 979 25.72 7.31 26.69
C ILE A 979 25.07 8.68 26.94
N VAL A 980 25.19 9.59 25.97
CA VAL A 980 24.64 10.95 26.01
C VAL A 980 23.81 11.20 24.77
N VAL A 981 22.65 11.84 24.94
CA VAL A 981 21.85 12.35 23.82
C VAL A 981 21.64 13.84 24.01
N GLN A 982 22.21 14.65 23.11
CA GLN A 982 22.12 16.11 23.16
C GLN A 982 21.66 16.69 21.82
N HIS A 983 21.10 17.91 21.84
CA HIS A 983 20.70 18.61 20.61
C HIS A 983 21.80 19.57 20.16
N ILE A 984 21.99 19.71 18.85
CA ILE A 984 23.01 20.57 18.26
C ILE A 984 22.45 21.32 17.04
N LYS A 985 22.85 22.59 16.88
CA LYS A 985 22.48 23.43 15.72
C LYS A 985 23.47 23.19 14.59
N SER A 986 23.03 23.30 13.34
CA SER A 986 23.91 23.15 12.16
C SER A 986 25.19 24.01 12.23
N SER A 987 25.07 25.25 12.72
CA SER A 987 26.19 26.18 12.92
C SER A 987 27.23 25.74 13.96
N ALA A 988 26.90 24.75 14.80
CA ALA A 988 27.73 24.23 15.88
C ALA A 988 28.24 22.79 15.62
N LEU A 989 27.84 22.15 14.51
CA LEU A 989 28.34 20.82 14.15
C LEU A 989 29.88 20.79 14.10
N PRO A 990 30.53 19.72 14.61
CA PRO A 990 31.99 19.57 14.56
C PRO A 990 32.53 19.57 13.13
N ASP A 991 33.79 19.95 12.94
CA ASP A 991 34.40 19.98 11.60
C ASP A 991 34.53 18.59 10.95
N TYR A 992 34.63 17.51 11.74
CA TYR A 992 34.81 16.14 11.23
C TYR A 992 33.61 15.54 10.49
N VAL A 993 32.43 16.16 10.53
CA VAL A 993 31.25 15.69 9.77
C VAL A 993 31.22 16.21 8.32
N PHE A 994 32.14 17.14 7.99
CA PHE A 994 32.28 17.78 6.69
C PHE A 994 33.58 17.32 6.01
N ASP A 995 33.57 17.17 4.69
CA ASP A 995 34.80 16.92 3.93
C ASP A 995 35.64 18.20 3.83
N PRO A 996 36.97 18.11 3.61
CA PRO A 996 37.85 19.27 3.52
C PRO A 996 37.37 20.32 2.49
N GLY A 997 36.91 21.47 2.99
CA GLY A 997 36.41 22.59 2.19
C GLY A 997 34.88 22.71 2.08
N GLU A 998 34.09 21.76 2.57
CA GLU A 998 32.62 21.86 2.54
C GLU A 998 32.05 22.92 3.51
N ARG A 999 32.80 23.28 4.57
CA ARG A 999 32.34 24.22 5.60
C ARG A 999 32.48 25.68 5.12
N PRO A 1000 31.40 26.48 5.09
CA PRO A 1000 31.50 27.91 4.80
C PRO A 1000 32.39 28.63 5.82
N GLN A 1001 33.29 29.49 5.35
CA GLN A 1001 34.19 30.26 6.24
C GLN A 1001 33.38 31.07 7.26
N LYS A 1002 33.71 30.93 8.55
CA LYS A 1002 33.19 31.80 9.60
C LYS A 1002 33.71 33.23 9.38
N LEU A 1003 32.86 34.10 8.83
CA LEU A 1003 33.12 35.55 8.82
C LEU A 1003 33.32 36.03 10.27
N ALA A 1004 34.52 36.51 10.58
CA ALA A 1004 34.91 36.91 11.93
C ALA A 1004 34.18 38.20 12.35
N GLY A 1005 33.06 38.03 13.07
CA GLY A 1005 32.19 39.12 13.48
C GLY A 1005 32.84 40.08 14.49
N LYS A 1006 33.28 41.26 14.03
CA LYS A 1006 33.49 42.41 14.90
C LYS A 1006 32.14 42.83 15.51
N ARG A 1007 32.08 43.03 16.83
CA ARG A 1007 30.96 43.70 17.51
C ARG A 1007 30.78 45.13 16.95
N PRO A 1008 29.53 45.62 16.87
CA PRO A 1008 29.15 46.67 17.81
C PRO A 1008 27.78 46.44 18.48
N LYS A 1009 27.39 47.38 19.36
CA LYS A 1009 26.11 47.39 20.10
C LYS A 1009 24.97 47.98 19.24
N GLY A 1010 23.74 47.55 19.49
CA GLY A 1010 22.53 48.24 19.00
C GLY A 1010 21.28 47.40 19.28
N ALA A 1011 20.22 48.00 19.84
CA ALA A 1011 18.94 47.33 20.07
C ALA A 1011 17.94 47.76 19.00
N GLY A 1012 17.26 46.79 18.36
CA GLY A 1012 16.28 47.05 17.30
C GLY A 1012 15.53 45.78 16.88
N LYS A 1013 14.21 45.91 16.72
CA LYS A 1013 13.22 44.85 16.43
C LYS A 1013 13.68 43.84 15.36
N SER A 1014 13.58 42.54 15.66
CA SER A 1014 13.81 41.45 14.71
C SER A 1014 12.50 40.94 14.07
N SER A 1015 12.29 41.24 12.79
CA SER A 1015 11.19 40.69 11.99
C SER A 1015 11.55 39.32 11.41
N ASN A 1016 11.37 38.25 12.19
CA ASN A 1016 11.54 36.88 11.71
C ASN A 1016 10.40 36.47 10.75
N THR A 1017 10.70 36.35 9.46
CA THR A 1017 9.84 35.69 8.46
C THR A 1017 10.68 34.71 7.62
N SER A 1018 10.44 33.41 7.83
CA SER A 1018 11.01 32.33 7.01
C SER A 1018 10.20 32.10 5.74
N PRO A 1019 10.85 31.52 4.71
CA PRO A 1019 10.23 30.48 3.91
C PRO A 1019 11.09 29.19 3.97
N ASP A 1020 10.74 28.27 4.87
CA ASP A 1020 11.38 26.95 5.01
C ASP A 1020 10.79 25.95 3.99
N MET A 1021 11.18 26.07 2.71
CA MET A 1021 10.96 25.10 1.62
C MET A 1021 12.13 25.16 0.61
N PRO A 1022 12.46 24.09 -0.13
CA PRO A 1022 13.65 24.04 -0.99
C PRO A 1022 13.60 25.05 -2.15
N ILE A 1023 14.70 25.78 -2.35
CA ILE A 1023 14.77 26.92 -3.27
C ILE A 1023 14.83 26.46 -4.74
N THR A 1024 13.69 26.51 -5.43
CA THR A 1024 13.59 26.31 -6.89
C THR A 1024 14.01 27.57 -7.68
N LYS A 1025 15.31 27.93 -7.67
CA LYS A 1025 15.84 29.01 -8.53
C LYS A 1025 16.87 28.54 -9.57
N ARG A 1026 16.36 28.43 -10.79
CA ARG A 1026 17.04 28.21 -12.07
C ARG A 1026 18.22 29.19 -12.27
N ARG A 1027 19.46 28.68 -12.26
CA ARG A 1027 20.68 29.49 -12.43
C ARG A 1027 20.91 29.78 -13.92
N ARG A 1028 20.77 31.05 -14.33
CA ARG A 1028 21.05 31.53 -15.70
C ARG A 1028 22.47 32.10 -15.74
N SER A 1029 23.22 31.79 -16.79
CA SER A 1029 24.57 32.34 -17.03
C SER A 1029 24.50 33.77 -17.59
N GLY A 1030 25.48 34.60 -17.23
CA GLY A 1030 25.64 36.01 -17.63
C GLY A 1030 26.85 36.62 -16.92
N SER A 1031 27.52 37.60 -17.52
CA SER A 1031 28.92 37.94 -17.21
C SER A 1031 29.20 39.44 -17.01
N HIS A 1032 30.23 39.70 -16.19
CA HIS A 1032 30.96 40.97 -15.97
C HIS A 1032 30.30 42.11 -15.14
N PRO A 1033 31.11 42.95 -14.45
CA PRO A 1033 30.64 44.01 -13.53
C PRO A 1033 31.00 45.45 -13.97
N THR A 1034 30.37 46.47 -13.34
CA THR A 1034 30.98 47.78 -12.98
C THR A 1034 30.11 48.58 -11.99
N ASP A 1035 30.69 48.91 -10.83
CA ASP A 1035 30.69 50.18 -10.07
C ASP A 1035 29.47 51.11 -9.77
N HIS A 1036 29.47 51.54 -8.50
CA HIS A 1036 29.13 52.88 -7.93
C HIS A 1036 27.66 53.33 -7.67
N PRO A 1037 27.41 54.24 -6.67
CA PRO A 1037 26.27 54.05 -5.74
C PRO A 1037 25.42 55.28 -5.28
N SER A 1038 24.25 54.98 -4.66
CA SER A 1038 23.49 55.82 -3.67
C SER A 1038 22.82 57.14 -4.17
N PRO A 1039 21.97 57.86 -3.38
CA PRO A 1039 21.35 57.58 -2.05
C PRO A 1039 19.80 57.85 -1.89
N ARG A 1040 19.21 57.24 -0.84
CA ARG A 1040 18.16 57.68 0.17
C ARG A 1040 17.09 58.77 -0.10
N LEU A 1041 15.91 58.60 0.56
CA LEU A 1041 15.03 59.52 1.37
C LEU A 1041 13.93 58.60 2.05
N THR A 1042 13.65 58.54 3.38
CA THR A 1042 12.80 59.37 4.32
C THR A 1042 11.28 59.43 3.96
N GLU A 1043 10.26 59.42 4.85
CA GLU A 1043 10.13 59.38 6.33
C GLU A 1043 8.64 59.12 6.81
N ASN A 1044 8.41 58.87 8.13
CA ASN A 1044 7.16 59.11 8.95
C ASN A 1044 5.83 58.33 8.62
N ASP A 1045 4.79 58.16 9.47
CA ASP A 1045 4.53 58.57 10.88
C ASP A 1045 3.52 57.68 11.70
N VAL A 1046 3.48 57.95 13.02
CA VAL A 1046 2.76 57.53 14.28
C VAL A 1046 1.19 57.70 14.29
N PRO A 1047 0.30 57.27 15.27
CA PRO A 1047 0.31 56.40 16.49
C PRO A 1047 -0.82 55.30 16.71
N MET A 1048 -0.71 54.62 17.87
CA MET A 1048 -1.65 53.86 18.77
C MET A 1048 -3.03 54.53 19.15
N PRO A 1049 -4.00 53.92 19.92
CA PRO A 1049 -3.80 53.07 21.14
C PRO A 1049 -4.86 52.02 21.66
N LEU A 1050 -4.48 51.36 22.78
CA LEU A 1050 -5.26 50.76 23.91
C LEU A 1050 -5.79 49.31 23.88
N ALA A 1051 -6.12 48.81 25.10
CA ALA A 1051 -6.31 47.39 25.51
C ALA A 1051 -7.54 47.28 26.51
N PRO A 1052 -7.82 46.21 27.32
CA PRO A 1052 -6.91 45.40 28.16
C PRO A 1052 -7.20 43.86 28.22
N VAL A 1053 -6.63 43.19 29.23
CA VAL A 1053 -6.60 41.72 29.47
C VAL A 1053 -7.48 41.32 30.67
N VAL A 1054 -7.93 40.06 30.72
CA VAL A 1054 -8.35 39.34 31.96
C VAL A 1054 -7.67 37.96 32.02
N GLU A 1055 -7.39 37.46 33.22
CA GLU A 1055 -6.54 36.28 33.49
C GLU A 1055 -7.29 34.93 33.56
N ALA A 1056 -6.54 33.84 33.74
CA ALA A 1056 -7.00 32.45 33.71
C ALA A 1056 -7.12 31.80 35.11
N ALA A 1057 -7.70 30.59 35.17
CA ALA A 1057 -7.72 29.72 36.34
C ALA A 1057 -7.35 28.27 35.96
N LYS A 1058 -6.85 27.52 36.96
CA LYS A 1058 -6.46 26.10 36.92
C LYS A 1058 -7.63 25.22 37.47
N GLU A 1059 -7.60 23.90 37.68
CA GLU A 1059 -6.61 22.80 37.57
C GLU A 1059 -7.38 21.46 37.63
N ALA A 1060 -7.00 20.38 36.91
CA ALA A 1060 -7.30 18.97 37.29
C ALA A 1060 -6.75 17.89 36.30
N GLN A 1061 -6.36 16.74 36.85
CA GLN A 1061 -6.16 15.39 36.25
C GLN A 1061 -6.48 14.36 37.37
N PRO A 1062 -6.31 13.01 37.25
CA PRO A 1062 -6.04 12.11 36.10
C PRO A 1062 -6.95 10.85 36.02
N ALA A 1063 -6.88 10.11 34.89
CA ALA A 1063 -6.97 8.63 34.74
C ALA A 1063 -7.15 8.29 33.23
N SER A 1064 -6.21 7.71 32.46
CA SER A 1064 -5.54 6.39 32.52
C SER A 1064 -6.37 5.19 32.02
N GLN A 1065 -6.14 4.74 30.77
CA GLN A 1065 -6.07 3.32 30.39
C GLN A 1065 -5.42 3.11 29.00
N LEU A 1066 -5.14 1.85 28.65
CA LEU A 1066 -4.25 1.45 27.54
C LEU A 1066 -4.99 1.39 26.18
N ARG A 1067 -4.24 1.45 25.07
CA ARG A 1067 -4.72 1.09 23.72
C ARG A 1067 -3.93 -0.09 23.14
N SER A 1068 -4.65 -1.01 22.50
CA SER A 1068 -4.09 -2.14 21.74
C SER A 1068 -4.02 -1.80 20.22
N PRO A 1069 -3.18 -2.49 19.41
CA PRO A 1069 -2.93 -2.11 18.02
C PRO A 1069 -4.01 -2.62 17.04
N GLN A 1070 -4.43 -1.76 16.11
CA GLN A 1070 -5.39 -2.08 15.05
C GLN A 1070 -4.70 -2.65 13.80
N LEU A 1071 -5.49 -3.29 12.92
CA LEU A 1071 -5.05 -3.88 11.66
C LEU A 1071 -5.74 -3.17 10.47
N PRO A 1072 -5.02 -2.75 9.42
CA PRO A 1072 -5.62 -2.00 8.31
C PRO A 1072 -6.16 -2.91 7.20
N PHE A 1073 -7.37 -2.60 6.72
CA PHE A 1073 -7.83 -2.61 5.32
C PHE A 1073 -9.23 -1.95 5.27
N GLY A 1074 -9.57 -1.29 4.16
CA GLY A 1074 -10.91 -0.71 3.93
C GLY A 1074 -11.17 0.67 4.56
N GLU A 1075 -10.27 1.64 4.37
CA GLU A 1075 -10.50 3.06 4.74
C GLU A 1075 -10.53 3.97 3.50
N ASN A 1076 -11.68 4.02 2.81
CA ASN A 1076 -12.03 5.10 1.88
C ASN A 1076 -12.92 6.14 2.59
N VAL A 1077 -12.54 6.55 3.81
CA VAL A 1077 -13.30 7.55 4.57
C VAL A 1077 -12.92 8.96 4.10
N ALA A 1078 -13.84 9.64 3.43
CA ALA A 1078 -13.66 11.01 2.97
C ALA A 1078 -13.82 12.02 4.12
N ILE A 1079 -12.81 12.11 5.01
CA ILE A 1079 -12.84 13.01 6.17
C ILE A 1079 -12.79 14.50 5.73
N ALA A 1080 -13.96 15.07 5.47
CA ALA A 1080 -14.16 16.50 5.33
C ALA A 1080 -13.89 17.18 6.69
N LYS A 1081 -12.92 18.10 6.73
CA LYS A 1081 -12.54 18.80 7.96
C LYS A 1081 -13.49 19.95 8.31
N GLY A 1082 -14.69 19.61 8.76
CA GLY A 1082 -15.57 20.52 9.50
C GLY A 1082 -15.13 20.64 10.97
N ALA A 1083 -15.14 21.84 11.53
CA ALA A 1083 -14.80 22.07 12.94
C ALA A 1083 -15.91 22.87 13.62
N LEU A 1084 -16.53 22.29 14.66
CA LEU A 1084 -17.42 22.99 15.59
C LEU A 1084 -17.42 22.29 16.95
N ALA A 1085 -17.67 23.05 18.01
CA ALA A 1085 -17.68 22.55 19.39
C ALA A 1085 -18.98 22.93 20.09
N ALA A 1086 -19.83 21.93 20.32
CA ALA A 1086 -21.00 21.94 21.19
C ALA A 1086 -21.34 20.48 21.57
N GLY A 1087 -21.97 20.17 22.69
CA GLY A 1087 -22.44 21.08 23.74
C GLY A 1087 -23.75 20.61 24.39
N ALA A 1088 -23.78 19.37 24.89
CA ALA A 1088 -24.91 18.78 25.63
C ALA A 1088 -24.40 18.00 26.85
N GLN A 1089 -25.31 17.67 27.78
CA GLN A 1089 -25.03 17.17 29.14
C GLN A 1089 -24.85 15.65 29.20
#